data_AF-A0A934DY55-F1
#
_entry.id   AF-A0A934DY55-F1
#
_cell.length_a   1.000
_cell.length_b   1.000
_cell.length_c   1.000
_cell.angle_alpha   90.00
_cell.angle_beta   90.00
_cell.angle_gamma   90.00
#
_symmetry.space_group_name_H-M   'P 1'
#
loop_
_entity.id
_entity.type
_entity.pdbx_description
1 polymer ?
#
loop_
_entity_poly.entity_id
_entity_poly.type
_entity_poly.pdbx_seq_one_letter_code
_entity_poly.pdbx_strand_id
1 'polypeptide(L)'
;MALSIAALWALPGCAQILGFEDPILEVLDGGEGGLDAGGECDQTCTSQGAKSCSNGKFRSCEPDEQGCLSWSVEQDCPSGFCESASQCGTCQNDCTSKGAMECSEGKIKSCVEDAHGCLKWSTPQPCGSGSCQGAVCANCSNACAAGATECAEGKTRTCQLDGQGCLGWSEYASCASGFCASGTACGTCQNDCTTAGATTCANGQVRTCVADARGCLVWGTSTACEGGFCESAASCGSCENECAVVTATECQANQIRSCVADAHGCLRWGAFTACPSGICGSATACGSCSNTCPRAGDTDCSGGQVRACVSDANGCLAWGNPSRCPSGFCGSTTSCGSCSNSCSSAGATQCANGQLQTCTADANGCLSWGSPSACPSGTCSGGVCVCVRESDASFCARQNKECGSLSGTDNCGSARTASCGSCASPQTCGGGGVQGRCGCTAAQASCVDGATLKLCQSDGSLTTVPCAYGCSSLTGQPRCNECSPGLTECHGDSLVRCLSKGTIGSSTPCPAGCNVSSERCNLLTPSNLPPSICETAGMSDLYVSAGQVTSLDTSGPCTSVQVQNGGPEICVLKYADVTVQAGGTIMVRGTRALAIVATGTMTIDGTIDASADGGQSGPGAPAANTPANDDFGGGGGGHGTAGGKGGAVRYESTTIDGSPGGPASGNERLVPLTPGAPGLAASNETSVTPAGGGGGALQLVSCGSLRMGPSSVVNVSGGGGSGGSWLWGQGGSGGGSGGGLLVEALEAAFVAGAALSANGGGGGGGGYDRDSIGGSGDEDGEPGADGSTSPQAAPGGDSGGFSSDEGRGGSGAAGLSPSQPGESGWGTWGRTYPGLGGGGGGGGAGRIRLNLSNPTLPSITMTPPATVGPVAVH
;
A
#
# COMPACT_ATOMS: atom_id res chain seq x y z
N MET A 1 -67.89 9.27 13.20
CA MET A 1 -67.68 8.58 11.91
C MET A 1 -66.63 7.53 12.20
N ALA A 2 -66.87 6.21 12.28
CA ALA A 2 -67.90 5.36 11.63
C ALA A 2 -67.80 5.43 10.10
N LEU A 3 -67.71 4.34 9.32
CA LEU A 3 -67.87 2.87 9.55
C LEU A 3 -66.48 2.14 9.48
N SER A 4 -66.21 0.86 9.79
CA SER A 4 -66.96 -0.42 9.93
C SER A 4 -67.21 -1.26 8.66
N ILE A 5 -66.44 -2.35 8.45
CA ILE A 5 -66.64 -3.52 7.54
C ILE A 5 -65.38 -4.43 7.62
N ALA A 6 -65.36 -5.77 7.50
CA ALA A 6 -66.38 -6.80 7.78
C ALA A 6 -65.70 -8.19 7.99
N ALA A 7 -66.46 -9.14 8.56
CA ALA A 7 -66.13 -10.51 9.00
C ALA A 7 -65.69 -11.54 7.93
N LEU A 8 -65.21 -12.74 8.38
CA LEU A 8 -65.73 -14.10 8.06
C LEU A 8 -64.71 -15.26 8.32
N TRP A 9 -65.23 -16.51 8.46
CA TRP A 9 -64.54 -17.83 8.49
C TRP A 9 -63.59 -18.15 9.68
N ALA A 10 -63.37 -19.38 10.15
CA ALA A 10 -64.13 -20.66 10.11
C ALA A 10 -63.57 -21.69 11.15
N LEU A 11 -64.33 -22.77 11.43
CA LEU A 11 -63.88 -23.96 12.18
C LEU A 11 -63.16 -24.97 11.27
N PRO A 12 -62.19 -25.78 11.76
CA PRO A 12 -62.47 -27.09 12.40
C PRO A 12 -61.53 -27.42 13.59
N GLY A 13 -61.65 -28.52 14.36
CA GLY A 13 -62.67 -29.59 14.40
C GLY A 13 -62.11 -30.90 15.05
N CYS A 14 -63.01 -31.85 15.38
CA CYS A 14 -62.72 -33.24 15.84
C CYS A 14 -62.09 -33.44 17.25
N ALA A 15 -62.37 -34.53 18.00
CA ALA A 15 -63.34 -35.63 17.80
C ALA A 15 -63.61 -36.47 19.09
N GLN A 16 -64.84 -37.02 19.19
CA GLN A 16 -65.22 -38.34 19.81
C GLN A 16 -64.97 -38.54 21.33
N ILE A 17 -65.63 -39.43 22.11
CA ILE A 17 -66.68 -40.48 21.98
C ILE A 17 -67.25 -40.71 23.43
N LEU A 18 -68.45 -41.16 23.82
CA LEU A 18 -69.77 -41.65 23.32
C LEU A 18 -70.88 -40.99 24.23
N GLY A 19 -72.21 -41.24 24.19
CA GLY A 19 -73.10 -42.07 23.38
C GLY A 19 -74.13 -42.87 24.22
N PHE A 20 -75.40 -42.98 23.75
CA PHE A 20 -76.58 -43.68 24.33
C PHE A 20 -77.21 -43.03 25.60
N GLU A 21 -78.53 -43.12 25.88
CA GLU A 21 -79.64 -43.87 25.25
C GLU A 21 -81.02 -43.19 25.46
N ASP A 22 -82.00 -43.42 24.55
CA ASP A 22 -83.41 -42.95 24.61
C ASP A 22 -84.20 -43.58 23.40
N PRO A 23 -85.54 -43.76 23.37
CA PRO A 23 -86.58 -43.93 24.41
C PRO A 23 -87.46 -45.21 24.17
N ILE A 24 -88.78 -45.14 24.43
CA ILE A 24 -89.95 -45.99 23.97
C ILE A 24 -90.58 -46.94 25.01
N LEU A 25 -91.84 -46.69 25.41
CA LEU A 25 -93.04 -47.49 25.05
C LEU A 25 -94.36 -46.81 25.54
N GLU A 26 -95.48 -47.04 24.83
CA GLU A 26 -96.84 -46.57 25.18
C GLU A 26 -97.64 -47.59 26.01
N VAL A 27 -98.57 -47.11 26.86
CA VAL A 27 -99.81 -47.82 27.28
C VAL A 27 -100.94 -46.78 27.44
N LEU A 28 -102.19 -47.18 27.18
CA LEU A 28 -103.39 -46.33 27.11
C LEU A 28 -104.34 -46.47 28.33
N ASP A 29 -105.17 -45.43 28.48
CA ASP A 29 -106.49 -45.38 29.12
C ASP A 29 -106.69 -45.71 30.61
N GLY A 30 -107.69 -45.04 31.21
CA GLY A 30 -108.19 -45.34 32.56
C GLY A 30 -108.56 -44.10 33.38
N GLY A 31 -109.69 -43.46 33.09
CA GLY A 31 -110.30 -42.45 33.97
C GLY A 31 -111.57 -42.98 34.64
N GLU A 32 -111.92 -42.43 35.80
CA GLU A 32 -113.27 -42.09 36.32
C GLU A 32 -113.09 -41.47 37.71
N GLY A 33 -114.11 -40.77 38.23
CA GLY A 33 -114.05 -40.07 39.53
C GLY A 33 -115.04 -40.60 40.55
N GLY A 34 -114.77 -40.40 41.84
CA GLY A 34 -115.66 -40.77 42.93
C GLY A 34 -115.25 -40.12 44.25
N LEU A 35 -116.23 -39.65 45.03
CA LEU A 35 -116.02 -39.05 46.35
C LEU A 35 -116.39 -40.07 47.43
N ASP A 36 -115.63 -40.12 48.52
CA ASP A 36 -116.21 -40.18 49.87
C ASP A 36 -115.18 -39.82 50.94
N ALA A 37 -115.63 -39.42 52.14
CA ALA A 37 -114.78 -38.83 53.17
C ALA A 37 -114.55 -39.76 54.38
N GLY A 38 -113.29 -39.91 54.78
CA GLY A 38 -112.86 -40.48 56.06
C GLY A 38 -111.81 -39.58 56.69
N GLY A 39 -112.01 -39.15 57.94
CA GLY A 39 -111.13 -38.17 58.59
C GLY A 39 -109.87 -38.80 59.18
N GLU A 40 -108.74 -38.66 58.49
CA GLU A 40 -107.40 -38.89 59.04
C GLU A 40 -106.67 -37.56 59.24
N CYS A 41 -105.77 -37.50 60.23
CA CYS A 41 -104.98 -36.32 60.57
C CYS A 41 -103.77 -36.22 59.62
N ASP A 42 -103.89 -35.38 58.58
CA ASP A 42 -102.85 -35.19 57.56
C ASP A 42 -101.64 -34.42 58.11
N GLN A 43 -100.71 -35.16 58.73
CA GLN A 43 -99.55 -34.61 59.41
C GLN A 43 -98.49 -34.16 58.39
N THR A 44 -98.55 -32.89 57.98
CA THR A 44 -97.62 -32.34 56.98
C THR A 44 -96.16 -32.26 57.46
N CYS A 45 -95.91 -32.46 58.75
CA CYS A 45 -94.58 -32.54 59.35
C CYS A 45 -94.49 -33.60 60.47
N THR A 46 -93.32 -34.24 60.59
CA THR A 46 -93.17 -35.51 61.34
C THR A 46 -92.76 -35.39 62.80
N SER A 47 -92.43 -34.19 63.31
CA SER A 47 -92.12 -33.98 64.73
C SER A 47 -92.20 -32.51 65.15
N GLN A 48 -92.84 -32.25 66.28
CA GLN A 48 -93.02 -30.89 66.82
C GLN A 48 -91.65 -30.22 67.08
N GLY A 49 -91.50 -28.98 66.61
CA GLY A 49 -90.24 -28.24 66.66
C GLY A 49 -89.23 -28.58 65.56
N ALA A 50 -89.55 -29.50 64.63
CA ALA A 50 -88.77 -29.68 63.41
C ALA A 50 -88.72 -28.37 62.60
N LYS A 51 -87.63 -28.17 61.88
CA LYS A 51 -87.36 -26.94 61.10
C LYS A 51 -87.01 -27.31 59.67
N SER A 52 -87.62 -26.60 58.72
CA SER A 52 -87.34 -26.73 57.30
C SER A 52 -86.90 -25.38 56.73
N CYS A 53 -85.84 -25.40 55.93
CA CYS A 53 -85.38 -24.25 55.15
C CYS A 53 -85.22 -24.67 53.69
N SER A 54 -85.89 -23.98 52.77
CA SER A 54 -85.87 -24.24 51.33
C SER A 54 -86.05 -22.94 50.55
N ASN A 55 -85.34 -22.78 49.43
CA ASN A 55 -85.43 -21.60 48.54
C ASN A 55 -85.34 -20.24 49.26
N GLY A 56 -84.55 -20.15 50.34
CA GLY A 56 -84.41 -18.92 51.13
C GLY A 56 -85.58 -18.63 52.08
N LYS A 57 -86.50 -19.57 52.29
CA LYS A 57 -87.63 -19.49 53.23
C LYS A 57 -87.49 -20.54 54.33
N PHE A 58 -87.96 -20.19 55.52
CA PHE A 58 -87.88 -20.98 56.74
C PHE A 58 -89.27 -21.20 57.36
N ARG A 59 -89.50 -22.37 57.95
CA ARG A 59 -90.73 -22.73 58.68
C ARG A 59 -90.49 -23.77 59.78
N SER A 60 -91.29 -23.72 60.84
CA SER A 60 -91.28 -24.66 61.98
C SER A 60 -92.51 -25.56 61.98
N CYS A 61 -92.37 -26.78 62.51
CA CYS A 61 -93.45 -27.75 62.67
C CYS A 61 -94.14 -27.55 64.03
N GLU A 62 -95.40 -27.15 64.04
CA GLU A 62 -96.14 -26.75 65.24
C GLU A 62 -97.56 -27.35 65.25
N PRO A 63 -98.22 -27.52 66.41
CA PRO A 63 -99.58 -28.02 66.47
C PRO A 63 -100.59 -26.97 66.00
N ASP A 64 -101.53 -27.37 65.15
CA ASP A 64 -102.66 -26.54 64.74
C ASP A 64 -103.80 -26.51 65.79
N GLU A 65 -104.87 -25.75 65.51
CA GLU A 65 -106.04 -25.62 66.38
C GLU A 65 -106.86 -26.93 66.53
N GLN A 66 -106.56 -27.98 65.76
CA GLN A 66 -107.15 -29.32 65.90
C GLN A 66 -106.19 -30.30 66.61
N GLY A 67 -104.93 -29.90 66.84
CA GLY A 67 -103.90 -30.71 67.49
C GLY A 67 -103.08 -31.59 66.53
N CYS A 68 -103.22 -31.42 65.21
CA CYS A 68 -102.38 -32.07 64.22
C CYS A 68 -101.05 -31.29 64.05
N LEU A 69 -99.95 -31.97 63.71
CA LEU A 69 -98.67 -31.31 63.44
C LEU A 69 -98.63 -30.81 62.00
N SER A 70 -98.46 -29.49 61.83
CA SER A 70 -98.37 -28.86 60.52
C SER A 70 -97.26 -27.82 60.45
N TRP A 71 -96.82 -27.47 59.24
CA TRP A 71 -95.81 -26.43 59.05
C TRP A 71 -96.41 -25.03 59.28
N SER A 72 -95.67 -24.19 59.99
CA SER A 72 -95.92 -22.75 60.07
C SER A 72 -95.93 -22.12 58.67
N VAL A 73 -96.53 -20.94 58.57
CA VAL A 73 -96.34 -20.08 57.39
C VAL A 73 -94.85 -19.86 57.12
N GLU A 74 -94.48 -19.86 55.84
CA GLU A 74 -93.10 -19.63 55.42
C GLU A 74 -92.70 -18.17 55.61
N GLN A 75 -91.57 -17.96 56.27
CA GLN A 75 -90.95 -16.65 56.46
C GLN A 75 -89.65 -16.59 55.65
N ASP A 76 -89.38 -15.46 54.99
CA ASP A 76 -88.12 -15.26 54.26
C ASP A 76 -86.93 -15.20 55.24
N CYS A 77 -85.84 -15.90 54.91
CA CYS A 77 -84.62 -15.86 55.69
C CYS A 77 -84.01 -14.44 55.68
N PRO A 78 -83.53 -13.91 56.82
CA PRO A 78 -82.89 -12.58 56.87
C PRO A 78 -81.66 -12.41 55.96
N SER A 79 -81.04 -13.52 55.54
CA SER A 79 -79.91 -13.60 54.61
C SER A 79 -80.31 -13.96 53.16
N GLY A 80 -81.59 -14.20 52.89
CA GLY A 80 -82.11 -14.58 51.57
C GLY A 80 -81.82 -16.03 51.12
N PHE A 81 -81.04 -16.81 51.87
CA PHE A 81 -80.73 -18.21 51.54
C PHE A 81 -80.62 -19.12 52.78
N CYS A 82 -80.65 -20.43 52.54
CA CYS A 82 -80.51 -21.47 53.55
C CYS A 82 -79.08 -22.05 53.53
N GLU A 83 -78.39 -22.11 54.67
CA GLU A 83 -77.09 -22.80 54.79
C GLU A 83 -77.24 -24.32 54.94
N SER A 84 -78.40 -24.76 55.44
CA SER A 84 -78.77 -26.18 55.54
C SER A 84 -80.28 -26.32 55.37
N ALA A 85 -80.76 -27.56 55.20
CA ALA A 85 -82.19 -27.87 55.12
C ALA A 85 -83.02 -27.49 56.38
N SER A 86 -82.40 -26.91 57.42
CA SER A 86 -83.06 -26.48 58.66
C SER A 86 -82.61 -25.11 59.20
N GLN A 87 -81.70 -24.39 58.50
CA GLN A 87 -81.11 -23.12 58.96
C GLN A 87 -80.96 -22.10 57.83
N CYS A 88 -81.31 -20.84 58.12
CA CYS A 88 -80.96 -19.68 57.29
C CYS A 88 -79.46 -19.38 57.38
N GLY A 89 -78.82 -19.03 56.27
CA GLY A 89 -77.37 -18.84 56.23
C GLY A 89 -76.84 -17.57 56.87
N THR A 90 -75.54 -17.51 57.14
CA THR A 90 -74.82 -16.28 57.50
C THR A 90 -73.70 -15.99 56.51
N CYS A 91 -73.51 -14.72 56.15
CA CYS A 91 -72.55 -14.31 55.13
C CYS A 91 -71.19 -13.95 55.75
N GLN A 92 -70.15 -14.73 55.42
CA GLN A 92 -68.78 -14.47 55.87
C GLN A 92 -67.90 -14.01 54.70
N ASN A 93 -67.51 -12.73 54.75
CA ASN A 93 -66.67 -12.08 53.75
C ASN A 93 -65.18 -12.35 54.01
N ASP A 94 -64.46 -12.80 52.99
CA ASP A 94 -63.00 -13.05 53.03
C ASP A 94 -62.18 -11.84 52.56
N CYS A 95 -62.87 -10.80 52.09
CA CYS A 95 -62.30 -9.52 51.67
C CYS A 95 -63.26 -8.36 52.01
N THR A 96 -62.73 -7.20 52.35
CA THR A 96 -63.48 -6.13 53.04
C THR A 96 -64.39 -5.28 52.14
N SER A 97 -64.18 -5.31 50.82
CA SER A 97 -64.93 -4.48 49.87
C SER A 97 -64.81 -5.00 48.45
N LYS A 98 -65.94 -5.14 47.74
CA LYS A 98 -66.01 -5.47 46.31
C LYS A 98 -65.05 -4.60 45.50
N GLY A 99 -64.25 -5.21 44.62
CA GLY A 99 -63.24 -4.53 43.80
C GLY A 99 -61.89 -4.28 44.48
N ALA A 100 -61.71 -4.60 45.77
CA ALA A 100 -60.37 -4.63 46.38
C ALA A 100 -59.45 -5.60 45.64
N MET A 101 -58.15 -5.31 45.60
CA MET A 101 -57.13 -6.14 44.95
C MET A 101 -56.00 -6.47 45.93
N GLU A 102 -55.42 -7.66 45.77
CA GLU A 102 -54.28 -8.14 46.57
C GLU A 102 -53.38 -9.04 45.70
N CYS A 103 -52.08 -8.99 45.93
CA CYS A 103 -51.11 -9.89 45.30
C CYS A 103 -50.94 -11.19 46.10
N SER A 104 -51.01 -12.33 45.42
CA SER A 104 -50.74 -13.65 45.98
C SER A 104 -49.88 -14.45 45.00
N GLU A 105 -48.72 -14.94 45.46
CA GLU A 105 -47.78 -15.72 44.62
C GLU A 105 -47.39 -15.02 43.30
N GLY A 106 -47.19 -13.70 43.35
CA GLY A 106 -46.86 -12.87 42.18
C GLY A 106 -48.02 -12.57 41.22
N LYS A 107 -49.20 -13.16 41.45
CA LYS A 107 -50.43 -12.97 40.68
C LYS A 107 -51.40 -12.04 41.40
N ILE A 108 -52.27 -11.36 40.65
CA ILE A 108 -53.28 -10.46 41.22
C ILE A 108 -54.62 -11.18 41.35
N LYS A 109 -55.31 -10.96 42.48
CA LYS A 109 -56.68 -11.44 42.73
C LYS A 109 -57.56 -10.25 43.14
N SER A 110 -58.84 -10.29 42.78
CA SER A 110 -59.81 -9.24 43.08
C SER A 110 -60.96 -9.76 43.95
N CYS A 111 -61.49 -8.88 44.80
CA CYS A 111 -62.62 -9.17 45.67
C CYS A 111 -63.93 -9.08 44.88
N VAL A 112 -64.60 -10.21 44.68
CA VAL A 112 -65.86 -10.34 43.93
C VAL A 112 -66.98 -10.79 44.84
N GLU A 113 -68.23 -10.59 44.43
CA GLU A 113 -69.37 -11.25 45.08
C GLU A 113 -69.55 -12.65 44.48
N ASP A 114 -69.82 -13.63 45.34
CA ASP A 114 -70.29 -14.95 44.91
C ASP A 114 -71.79 -14.94 44.56
N ALA A 115 -72.34 -16.10 44.17
CA ALA A 115 -73.74 -16.26 43.79
C ALA A 115 -74.76 -16.01 44.93
N HIS A 116 -74.29 -15.76 46.16
CA HIS A 116 -75.09 -15.47 47.34
C HIS A 116 -74.80 -14.08 47.92
N GLY A 117 -74.00 -13.26 47.21
CA GLY A 117 -73.70 -11.87 47.57
C GLY A 117 -72.56 -11.71 48.58
N CYS A 118 -71.83 -12.78 48.92
CA CYS A 118 -70.72 -12.71 49.87
C CYS A 118 -69.40 -12.38 49.16
N LEU A 119 -68.54 -11.59 49.82
CA LEU A 119 -67.30 -11.08 49.26
C LEU A 119 -66.17 -12.13 49.37
N LYS A 120 -65.70 -12.62 48.24
CA LYS A 120 -64.69 -13.67 48.08
C LYS A 120 -63.59 -13.25 47.12
N TRP A 121 -62.40 -13.82 47.27
CA TRP A 121 -61.28 -13.58 46.36
C TRP A 121 -61.44 -14.37 45.05
N SER A 122 -61.16 -13.73 43.92
CA SER A 122 -61.07 -14.38 42.61
C SER A 122 -59.90 -15.37 42.54
N THR A 123 -59.93 -16.26 41.54
CA THR A 123 -58.73 -17.01 41.14
C THR A 123 -57.59 -16.04 40.80
N PRO A 124 -56.34 -16.25 41.25
CA PRO A 124 -55.21 -15.37 40.95
C PRO A 124 -54.82 -15.40 39.47
N GLN A 125 -54.77 -14.24 38.83
CA GLN A 125 -54.43 -14.06 37.41
C GLN A 125 -53.03 -13.44 37.23
N PRO A 126 -52.29 -13.78 36.17
CA PRO A 126 -51.06 -13.07 35.81
C PRO A 126 -51.33 -11.60 35.51
N CYS A 127 -50.40 -10.72 35.87
CA CYS A 127 -50.42 -9.34 35.41
C CYS A 127 -50.18 -9.29 33.90
N GLY A 128 -51.07 -8.65 33.14
CA GLY A 128 -50.93 -8.50 31.67
C GLY A 128 -49.71 -7.66 31.26
N SER A 129 -49.19 -6.83 32.17
CA SER A 129 -47.89 -6.19 32.07
C SER A 129 -47.26 -6.05 33.46
N GLY A 130 -46.00 -6.50 33.61
CA GLY A 130 -45.25 -6.34 34.85
C GLY A 130 -45.56 -7.37 35.96
N SER A 131 -45.12 -7.07 37.19
CA SER A 131 -45.22 -7.96 38.35
C SER A 131 -46.13 -7.39 39.44
N CYS A 132 -46.79 -8.26 40.21
CA CYS A 132 -47.73 -7.83 41.24
C CYS A 132 -47.00 -7.43 42.53
N GLN A 133 -47.09 -6.16 42.94
CA GLN A 133 -46.59 -5.68 44.23
C GLN A 133 -47.70 -5.03 45.06
N GLY A 134 -47.93 -5.57 46.26
CA GLY A 134 -48.98 -5.14 47.19
C GLY A 134 -50.39 -5.41 46.66
N ALA A 135 -50.92 -4.47 45.88
CA ALA A 135 -52.27 -4.49 45.31
C ALA A 135 -52.31 -4.03 43.84
N VAL A 136 -51.16 -3.86 43.19
CA VAL A 136 -51.05 -3.28 41.84
C VAL A 136 -50.05 -4.06 40.99
N CYS A 137 -50.34 -4.23 39.70
CA CYS A 137 -49.36 -4.68 38.71
C CYS A 137 -48.43 -3.52 38.33
N ALA A 138 -47.14 -3.64 38.64
CA ALA A 138 -46.11 -2.63 38.35
C ALA A 138 -45.28 -3.05 37.13
N ASN A 139 -45.16 -2.16 36.13
CA ASN A 139 -44.43 -2.44 34.90
C ASN A 139 -42.95 -2.79 35.17
N CYS A 140 -42.47 -3.84 34.50
CA CYS A 140 -41.08 -4.29 34.60
C CYS A 140 -40.13 -3.45 33.75
N SER A 141 -38.96 -3.12 34.30
CA SER A 141 -37.85 -2.52 33.54
C SER A 141 -36.98 -3.63 32.96
N ASN A 142 -37.34 -4.11 31.76
CA ASN A 142 -36.58 -5.14 31.05
C ASN A 142 -35.15 -4.68 30.75
N ALA A 143 -34.16 -5.50 31.07
CA ALA A 143 -32.74 -5.19 30.86
C ALA A 143 -32.28 -5.46 29.41
N CYS A 144 -33.09 -6.18 28.63
CA CYS A 144 -32.81 -6.60 27.26
C CYS A 144 -34.12 -6.99 26.53
N ALA A 145 -34.06 -7.13 25.21
CA ALA A 145 -35.17 -7.62 24.39
C ALA A 145 -35.20 -9.17 24.36
N ALA A 146 -36.39 -9.77 24.41
CA ALA A 146 -36.57 -11.22 24.51
C ALA A 146 -35.86 -11.96 23.36
N GLY A 147 -35.07 -12.99 23.69
CA GLY A 147 -34.34 -13.78 22.71
C GLY A 147 -33.10 -13.10 22.10
N ALA A 148 -32.82 -11.83 22.43
CA ALA A 148 -31.58 -11.19 22.03
C ALA A 148 -30.38 -11.96 22.60
N THR A 149 -29.33 -12.14 21.79
CA THR A 149 -28.05 -12.68 22.25
C THR A 149 -26.99 -11.58 22.26
N GLU A 150 -26.01 -11.70 23.15
CA GLU A 150 -24.75 -10.96 23.03
C GLU A 150 -23.57 -11.94 23.10
N CYS A 151 -22.43 -11.52 22.56
CA CYS A 151 -21.14 -12.21 22.71
C CYS A 151 -20.06 -11.21 23.11
N ALA A 152 -19.38 -11.48 24.23
CA ALA A 152 -18.28 -10.67 24.76
C ALA A 152 -17.19 -11.60 25.31
N GLU A 153 -15.92 -11.23 25.15
CA GLU A 153 -14.75 -11.98 25.66
C GLU A 153 -14.76 -13.50 25.33
N GLY A 154 -15.30 -13.88 24.17
CA GLY A 154 -15.42 -15.28 23.76
C GLY A 154 -16.49 -16.08 24.51
N LYS A 155 -17.52 -15.41 25.03
CA LYS A 155 -18.66 -16.03 25.72
C LYS A 155 -19.98 -15.42 25.25
N THR A 156 -21.01 -16.24 25.08
CA THR A 156 -22.36 -15.79 24.72
C THR A 156 -23.32 -15.80 25.90
N ARG A 157 -24.33 -14.94 25.88
CA ARG A 157 -25.50 -15.03 26.76
C ARG A 157 -26.78 -14.63 26.03
N THR A 158 -27.94 -15.05 26.53
CA THR A 158 -29.24 -14.83 25.90
C THR A 158 -30.22 -14.18 26.87
N CYS A 159 -30.96 -13.18 26.39
CA CYS A 159 -32.02 -12.54 27.14
C CYS A 159 -33.25 -13.45 27.25
N GLN A 160 -33.65 -13.78 28.48
CA GLN A 160 -34.77 -14.68 28.78
C GLN A 160 -35.58 -14.16 29.97
N LEU A 161 -36.72 -14.82 30.26
CA LEU A 161 -37.54 -14.47 31.42
C LEU A 161 -36.87 -14.97 32.71
N ASP A 162 -36.74 -14.09 33.68
CA ASP A 162 -36.29 -14.43 35.03
C ASP A 162 -37.41 -15.07 35.87
N GLY A 163 -37.06 -15.51 37.09
CA GLY A 163 -38.00 -16.11 38.04
C GLY A 163 -39.06 -15.16 38.61
N GLN A 164 -39.14 -13.91 38.14
CA GLN A 164 -40.16 -12.91 38.47
C GLN A 164 -40.97 -12.44 37.23
N GLY A 165 -40.69 -12.99 36.05
CA GLY A 165 -41.38 -12.67 34.79
C GLY A 165 -40.84 -11.44 34.06
N CYS A 166 -39.63 -10.96 34.39
CA CYS A 166 -38.98 -9.84 33.72
C CYS A 166 -37.91 -10.34 32.74
N LEU A 167 -37.59 -9.57 31.69
CA LEU A 167 -36.55 -9.95 30.72
C LEU A 167 -35.16 -9.53 31.21
N GLY A 168 -34.30 -10.52 31.41
CA GLY A 168 -32.93 -10.37 31.90
C GLY A 168 -31.93 -11.28 31.17
N TRP A 169 -30.66 -10.91 31.25
CA TRP A 169 -29.57 -11.67 30.63
C TRP A 169 -29.25 -12.96 31.39
N SER A 170 -29.02 -14.05 30.66
CA SER A 170 -28.49 -15.30 31.24
C SER A 170 -27.05 -15.17 31.73
N GLU A 171 -26.56 -16.20 32.42
CA GLU A 171 -25.12 -16.39 32.60
C GLU A 171 -24.40 -16.57 31.24
N TYR A 172 -23.10 -16.30 31.22
CA TYR A 172 -22.24 -16.40 30.05
C TYR A 172 -21.74 -17.83 29.82
N ALA A 173 -22.06 -18.42 28.66
CA ALA A 173 -21.52 -19.69 28.20
C ALA A 173 -20.27 -19.47 27.31
N SER A 174 -19.18 -20.17 27.56
CA SER A 174 -17.95 -20.05 26.76
C SER A 174 -18.10 -20.59 25.34
N CYS A 175 -17.64 -19.83 24.35
CA CYS A 175 -17.54 -20.29 22.96
C CYS A 175 -16.49 -21.39 22.82
N ALA A 176 -16.81 -22.46 22.09
CA ALA A 176 -15.88 -23.58 21.84
C ALA A 176 -14.61 -23.17 21.08
N SER A 177 -14.65 -22.05 20.36
CA SER A 177 -13.53 -21.40 19.67
C SER A 177 -12.77 -20.38 20.52
N GLY A 178 -13.25 -20.05 21.72
CA GLY A 178 -12.66 -19.03 22.59
C GLY A 178 -12.85 -17.57 22.15
N PHE A 179 -13.55 -17.29 21.03
CA PHE A 179 -13.81 -15.92 20.56
C PHE A 179 -15.19 -15.76 19.92
N CYS A 180 -15.61 -14.51 19.72
CA CYS A 180 -16.88 -14.11 19.11
C CYS A 180 -16.70 -13.75 17.63
N ALA A 181 -17.57 -14.24 16.73
CA ALA A 181 -17.59 -13.80 15.32
C ALA A 181 -18.32 -12.45 15.14
N SER A 182 -19.29 -12.18 15.99
CA SER A 182 -20.07 -10.93 16.03
C SER A 182 -20.31 -10.53 17.48
N GLY A 183 -20.92 -9.37 17.71
CA GLY A 183 -21.43 -9.01 19.04
C GLY A 183 -22.58 -9.89 19.56
N THR A 184 -22.97 -10.95 18.84
CA THR A 184 -24.14 -11.81 19.11
C THR A 184 -23.87 -13.32 19.01
N ALA A 185 -22.73 -13.75 18.45
CA ALA A 185 -22.44 -15.15 18.13
C ALA A 185 -20.96 -15.56 18.29
N CYS A 186 -20.74 -16.84 18.63
CA CYS A 186 -19.41 -17.46 18.70
C CYS A 186 -18.74 -17.61 17.33
N GLY A 187 -17.42 -17.52 17.29
CA GLY A 187 -16.64 -17.64 16.04
C GLY A 187 -16.29 -19.06 15.64
N THR A 188 -15.84 -19.22 14.40
CA THR A 188 -15.18 -20.42 13.86
C THR A 188 -13.88 -19.99 13.18
N CYS A 189 -12.84 -20.83 13.22
CA CYS A 189 -11.61 -20.56 12.47
C CYS A 189 -11.79 -20.94 11.00
N GLN A 190 -11.84 -19.93 10.13
CA GLN A 190 -11.54 -20.10 8.72
C GLN A 190 -10.01 -20.06 8.56
N ASN A 191 -9.42 -21.20 8.20
CA ASN A 191 -7.97 -21.35 8.07
C ASN A 191 -7.55 -21.13 6.62
N ASP A 192 -6.65 -20.18 6.35
CA ASP A 192 -6.06 -19.95 5.02
C ASP A 192 -5.08 -21.05 4.60
N CYS A 193 -4.62 -21.85 5.56
CA CYS A 193 -3.68 -22.94 5.39
C CYS A 193 -4.00 -24.11 6.33
N THR A 194 -3.89 -25.34 5.83
CA THR A 194 -4.40 -26.54 6.53
C THR A 194 -3.42 -27.15 7.54
N THR A 195 -2.14 -26.78 7.47
CA THR A 195 -1.07 -27.41 8.28
C THR A 195 -0.10 -26.34 8.79
N ALA A 196 0.00 -26.17 10.10
CA ALA A 196 0.98 -25.27 10.72
C ALA A 196 2.41 -25.65 10.29
N GLY A 197 3.23 -24.65 9.94
CA GLY A 197 4.59 -24.85 9.44
C GLY A 197 4.69 -25.21 7.95
N ALA A 198 3.59 -25.42 7.23
CA ALA A 198 3.63 -25.50 5.76
C ALA A 198 4.13 -24.18 5.16
N THR A 199 4.95 -24.24 4.12
CA THR A 199 5.39 -23.05 3.37
C THR A 199 4.68 -22.97 2.02
N THR A 200 4.52 -21.75 1.50
CA THR A 200 4.17 -21.53 0.09
C THR A 200 4.95 -20.36 -0.49
N CYS A 201 5.34 -20.46 -1.75
CA CYS A 201 6.01 -19.40 -2.50
C CYS A 201 5.13 -18.91 -3.67
N ALA A 202 4.90 -17.61 -3.76
CA ALA A 202 4.21 -16.96 -4.87
C ALA A 202 4.82 -15.57 -5.13
N ASN A 203 4.87 -15.13 -6.39
CA ASN A 203 5.36 -13.81 -6.80
C ASN A 203 6.75 -13.43 -6.20
N GLY A 204 7.64 -14.42 -6.07
CA GLY A 204 8.97 -14.21 -5.49
C GLY A 204 8.99 -13.96 -3.98
N GLN A 205 7.96 -14.42 -3.25
CA GLN A 205 7.91 -14.32 -1.79
C GLN A 205 7.49 -15.66 -1.15
N VAL A 206 8.23 -16.11 -0.13
CA VAL A 206 7.89 -17.28 0.70
C VAL A 206 7.14 -16.82 1.94
N ARG A 207 6.07 -17.54 2.30
CA ARG A 207 5.30 -17.35 3.53
C ARG A 207 5.05 -18.69 4.22
N THR A 208 5.03 -18.69 5.55
CA THR A 208 4.85 -19.89 6.38
C THR A 208 3.49 -19.84 7.07
N CYS A 209 2.76 -20.96 7.08
CA CYS A 209 1.51 -21.13 7.80
C CYS A 209 1.75 -21.08 9.32
N VAL A 210 1.13 -20.11 10.00
CA VAL A 210 1.28 -19.88 11.45
C VAL A 210 -0.09 -19.74 12.10
N ALA A 211 -0.18 -20.02 13.40
CA ALA A 211 -1.36 -19.65 14.17
C ALA A 211 -1.35 -18.14 14.45
N ASP A 212 -2.48 -17.48 14.22
CA ASP A 212 -2.69 -16.09 14.63
C ASP A 212 -2.97 -15.97 16.14
N ALA A 213 -3.21 -14.75 16.62
CA ALA A 213 -3.52 -14.49 18.03
C ALA A 213 -4.86 -15.10 18.53
N ARG A 214 -5.67 -15.68 17.62
CA ARG A 214 -6.93 -16.39 17.91
C ARG A 214 -6.78 -17.90 17.77
N GLY A 215 -5.60 -18.39 17.39
CA GLY A 215 -5.31 -19.82 17.14
C GLY A 215 -5.70 -20.33 15.75
N CYS A 216 -6.17 -19.45 14.86
CA CYS A 216 -6.53 -19.84 13.49
C CYS A 216 -5.28 -19.87 12.59
N LEU A 217 -5.21 -20.82 11.66
CA LEU A 217 -4.06 -21.01 10.78
C LEU A 217 -4.13 -20.05 9.58
N VAL A 218 -3.22 -19.10 9.54
CA VAL A 218 -3.10 -18.06 8.50
C VAL A 218 -1.71 -18.11 7.87
N TRP A 219 -1.57 -17.56 6.65
CA TRP A 219 -0.24 -17.36 6.08
C TRP A 219 0.44 -16.16 6.76
N GLY A 220 1.58 -16.41 7.40
CA GLY A 220 2.39 -15.38 8.05
C GLY A 220 3.05 -14.41 7.07
N THR A 221 3.81 -13.46 7.62
CA THR A 221 4.51 -12.41 6.88
C THR A 221 5.32 -12.98 5.70
N SER A 222 5.06 -12.46 4.50
CA SER A 222 5.81 -12.87 3.32
C SER A 222 7.23 -12.31 3.35
N THR A 223 8.20 -13.20 3.15
CA THR A 223 9.62 -12.89 3.05
C THR A 223 9.98 -12.87 1.57
N ALA A 224 10.47 -11.73 1.07
CA ALA A 224 10.91 -11.63 -0.31
C ALA A 224 12.13 -12.54 -0.56
N CYS A 225 12.10 -13.27 -1.67
CA CYS A 225 13.21 -14.09 -2.11
C CYS A 225 14.37 -13.21 -2.57
N GLU A 226 15.58 -13.50 -2.08
CA GLU A 226 16.80 -12.74 -2.43
C GLU A 226 17.11 -12.77 -3.93
N GLY A 227 16.80 -13.90 -4.60
CA GLY A 227 16.85 -14.02 -6.06
C GLY A 227 15.62 -13.51 -6.82
N GLY A 228 14.59 -12.98 -6.13
CA GLY A 228 13.39 -12.38 -6.75
C GLY A 228 12.32 -13.35 -7.29
N PHE A 229 12.57 -14.67 -7.29
CA PHE A 229 11.59 -15.67 -7.78
C PHE A 229 11.51 -16.94 -6.92
N CYS A 230 10.46 -17.72 -7.16
CA CYS A 230 10.22 -19.03 -6.53
C CYS A 230 10.79 -20.15 -7.39
N GLU A 231 11.68 -20.97 -6.85
CA GLU A 231 12.19 -22.18 -7.51
C GLU A 231 11.16 -23.31 -7.45
N SER A 232 10.45 -23.41 -6.33
CA SER A 232 9.40 -24.38 -6.11
C SER A 232 8.20 -23.74 -5.41
N ALA A 233 7.12 -24.51 -5.24
CA ALA A 233 5.99 -24.08 -4.42
C ALA A 233 6.36 -23.82 -2.94
N ALA A 234 7.57 -24.17 -2.49
CA ALA A 234 8.01 -24.08 -1.09
C ALA A 234 9.38 -23.39 -0.88
N SER A 235 10.13 -23.06 -1.95
CA SER A 235 11.51 -22.51 -1.89
C SER A 235 11.70 -21.27 -2.78
N CYS A 236 12.53 -20.34 -2.30
CA CYS A 236 13.12 -19.28 -3.12
C CYS A 236 14.19 -19.83 -4.04
N GLY A 237 14.28 -19.32 -5.27
CA GLY A 237 15.40 -19.59 -6.16
C GLY A 237 16.60 -18.68 -5.91
N SER A 238 17.80 -19.21 -6.14
CA SER A 238 19.06 -18.45 -6.20
C SER A 238 19.60 -18.42 -7.62
N CYS A 239 19.88 -17.24 -8.17
CA CYS A 239 20.58 -17.12 -9.44
C CYS A 239 22.06 -17.45 -9.30
N GLU A 240 22.47 -18.65 -9.73
CA GLU A 240 23.88 -18.93 -10.02
C GLU A 240 24.23 -18.28 -11.37
N ASN A 241 24.70 -17.03 -11.30
CA ASN A 241 25.02 -16.21 -12.46
C ASN A 241 26.32 -16.68 -13.13
N GLU A 242 26.23 -17.14 -14.38
CA GLU A 242 27.37 -17.60 -15.18
C GLU A 242 28.25 -16.43 -15.67
N CYS A 243 27.72 -15.21 -15.60
CA CYS A 243 28.34 -13.97 -16.08
C CYS A 243 27.90 -12.76 -15.24
N ALA A 244 28.76 -11.74 -15.14
CA ALA A 244 28.64 -10.70 -14.10
C ALA A 244 27.62 -9.59 -14.39
N VAL A 245 27.34 -9.27 -15.66
CA VAL A 245 26.41 -8.21 -16.08
C VAL A 245 25.79 -8.54 -17.44
N VAL A 246 24.57 -8.03 -17.71
CA VAL A 246 23.76 -8.24 -18.94
C VAL A 246 24.44 -7.75 -20.25
N THR A 247 25.63 -7.16 -20.17
CA THR A 247 26.43 -6.73 -21.33
C THR A 247 27.86 -7.29 -21.31
N ALA A 248 28.17 -8.25 -20.44
CA ALA A 248 29.46 -8.93 -20.46
C ALA A 248 29.58 -9.74 -21.75
N THR A 249 30.71 -9.61 -22.45
CA THR A 249 31.04 -10.42 -23.63
C THR A 249 32.28 -11.26 -23.36
N GLU A 250 32.28 -12.48 -23.87
CA GLU A 250 33.48 -13.33 -23.88
C GLU A 250 33.70 -13.96 -25.26
N CYS A 251 34.96 -14.18 -25.61
CA CYS A 251 35.36 -14.76 -26.90
C CYS A 251 36.15 -16.06 -26.66
N GLN A 252 35.61 -17.18 -27.13
CA GLN A 252 36.16 -18.52 -26.98
C GLN A 252 36.14 -19.24 -28.34
N ALA A 253 37.22 -19.96 -28.68
CA ALA A 253 37.34 -20.70 -29.93
C ALA A 253 37.00 -19.89 -31.20
N ASN A 254 37.36 -18.60 -31.24
CA ASN A 254 37.07 -17.65 -32.32
C ASN A 254 35.57 -17.35 -32.55
N GLN A 255 34.75 -17.55 -31.51
CA GLN A 255 33.36 -17.15 -31.46
C GLN A 255 33.13 -16.25 -30.23
N ILE A 256 32.31 -15.22 -30.37
CA ILE A 256 31.94 -14.31 -29.27
C ILE A 256 30.52 -14.61 -28.79
N ARG A 257 30.27 -14.55 -27.48
CA ARG A 257 28.93 -14.59 -26.90
C ARG A 257 28.73 -13.44 -25.90
N SER A 258 27.46 -13.08 -25.72
CA SER A 258 27.04 -12.05 -24.77
C SER A 258 26.26 -12.68 -23.63
N CYS A 259 26.48 -12.20 -22.42
CA CYS A 259 25.65 -12.49 -21.26
C CYS A 259 24.24 -11.92 -21.50
N VAL A 260 23.21 -12.67 -21.09
CA VAL A 260 21.80 -12.27 -21.18
C VAL A 260 21.08 -12.67 -19.90
N ALA A 261 20.01 -11.95 -19.55
CA ALA A 261 19.09 -12.40 -18.52
C ALA A 261 18.16 -13.49 -19.10
N ASP A 262 17.96 -14.58 -18.37
CA ASP A 262 16.92 -15.56 -18.68
C ASP A 262 15.53 -15.10 -18.19
N ALA A 263 14.50 -15.94 -18.36
CA ALA A 263 13.12 -15.62 -18.02
C ALA A 263 12.87 -15.35 -16.53
N HIS A 264 13.85 -15.62 -15.66
CA HIS A 264 13.80 -15.35 -14.22
C HIS A 264 14.77 -14.24 -13.79
N GLY A 265 15.46 -13.60 -14.75
CA GLY A 265 16.42 -12.53 -14.50
C GLY A 265 17.86 -13.02 -14.22
N CYS A 266 18.11 -14.34 -14.19
CA CYS A 266 19.43 -14.87 -13.92
C CYS A 266 20.35 -14.69 -15.14
N LEU A 267 21.63 -14.39 -14.88
CA LEU A 267 22.61 -14.04 -15.91
C LEU A 267 23.27 -15.29 -16.48
N ARG A 268 23.03 -15.56 -17.77
CA ARG A 268 23.56 -16.72 -18.50
C ARG A 268 24.22 -16.34 -19.81
N TRP A 269 25.13 -17.18 -20.27
CA TRP A 269 25.81 -16.95 -21.54
C TRP A 269 24.92 -17.30 -22.74
N GLY A 270 24.69 -16.33 -23.62
CA GLY A 270 23.97 -16.51 -24.88
C GLY A 270 24.74 -17.35 -25.92
N ALA A 271 24.12 -17.53 -27.09
CA ALA A 271 24.69 -18.33 -28.18
C ALA A 271 25.99 -17.73 -28.76
N PHE A 272 26.93 -18.60 -29.11
CA PHE A 272 28.18 -18.24 -29.76
C PHE A 272 27.97 -17.78 -31.22
N THR A 273 28.42 -16.56 -31.51
CA THR A 273 28.46 -15.98 -32.86
C THR A 273 29.91 -16.03 -33.39
N ALA A 274 30.14 -16.64 -34.55
CA ALA A 274 31.48 -16.73 -35.12
C ALA A 274 32.06 -15.36 -35.49
N CYS A 275 33.32 -15.09 -35.16
CA CYS A 275 33.97 -13.85 -35.54
C CYS A 275 34.17 -13.81 -37.08
N PRO A 276 33.78 -12.73 -37.79
CA PRO A 276 33.89 -12.66 -39.26
C PRO A 276 35.32 -12.80 -39.82
N SER A 277 36.32 -12.49 -38.99
CA SER A 277 37.75 -12.64 -39.27
C SER A 277 38.32 -14.02 -38.91
N GLY A 278 37.53 -14.87 -38.25
CA GLY A 278 37.99 -16.12 -37.66
C GLY A 278 38.93 -15.95 -36.44
N ILE A 279 39.01 -14.75 -35.84
CA ILE A 279 39.97 -14.42 -34.76
C ILE A 279 39.30 -13.63 -33.62
N CYS A 280 39.45 -14.09 -32.37
CA CYS A 280 39.22 -13.26 -31.17
C CYS A 280 40.33 -12.19 -31.05
N GLY A 281 39.98 -10.90 -31.05
CA GLY A 281 40.94 -9.79 -30.94
C GLY A 281 41.21 -9.36 -29.50
N SER A 282 40.28 -9.66 -28.61
CA SER A 282 40.38 -9.53 -27.15
C SER A 282 39.36 -10.48 -26.51
N ALA A 283 39.26 -10.48 -25.18
CA ALA A 283 38.16 -11.18 -24.50
C ALA A 283 36.78 -10.68 -24.95
N THR A 284 36.64 -9.41 -25.32
CA THR A 284 35.33 -8.74 -25.52
C THR A 284 35.01 -8.37 -26.97
N ALA A 285 35.90 -8.65 -27.93
CA ALA A 285 35.71 -8.26 -29.34
C ALA A 285 36.47 -9.15 -30.34
N CYS A 286 35.90 -9.31 -31.54
CA CYS A 286 36.56 -9.94 -32.68
C CYS A 286 37.71 -9.07 -33.22
N GLY A 287 38.80 -9.69 -33.65
CA GLY A 287 40.03 -9.02 -34.08
C GLY A 287 40.18 -8.92 -35.59
N SER A 288 41.20 -8.19 -36.04
CA SER A 288 41.70 -8.19 -37.41
C SER A 288 43.19 -8.53 -37.44
N CYS A 289 43.64 -9.21 -38.49
CA CYS A 289 45.04 -9.62 -38.61
C CYS A 289 45.93 -8.43 -38.94
N SER A 290 46.94 -8.15 -38.11
CA SER A 290 47.88 -7.04 -38.29
C SER A 290 49.30 -7.59 -38.50
N ASN A 291 49.72 -7.63 -39.76
CA ASN A 291 51.05 -8.12 -40.13
C ASN A 291 52.12 -7.09 -39.73
N THR A 292 53.04 -7.47 -38.85
CA THR A 292 54.15 -6.61 -38.39
C THR A 292 55.44 -6.80 -39.18
N CYS A 293 55.45 -7.74 -40.13
CA CYS A 293 56.54 -7.94 -41.09
C CYS A 293 55.99 -8.23 -42.52
N PRO A 294 56.76 -7.93 -43.59
CA PRO A 294 56.18 -7.81 -44.94
C PRO A 294 55.88 -9.15 -45.61
N ARG A 295 56.79 -10.13 -45.55
CA ARG A 295 56.64 -11.45 -46.15
C ARG A 295 57.30 -12.53 -45.30
N ALA A 296 56.65 -13.70 -45.20
CA ALA A 296 57.25 -14.86 -44.55
C ALA A 296 58.62 -15.20 -45.17
N GLY A 297 59.64 -15.35 -44.32
CA GLY A 297 61.03 -15.57 -44.72
C GLY A 297 61.89 -14.30 -44.84
N ASP A 298 61.31 -13.09 -44.81
CA ASP A 298 62.11 -11.86 -44.66
C ASP A 298 62.94 -11.91 -43.37
N THR A 299 64.13 -11.31 -43.36
CA THR A 299 65.03 -11.28 -42.19
C THR A 299 65.40 -9.86 -41.79
N ASP A 300 65.50 -9.62 -40.49
CA ASP A 300 65.94 -8.37 -39.86
C ASP A 300 67.02 -8.70 -38.82
N CYS A 301 68.06 -7.87 -38.74
CA CYS A 301 69.13 -7.99 -37.75
C CYS A 301 69.31 -6.66 -37.01
N SER A 302 68.90 -6.65 -35.74
CA SER A 302 68.95 -5.49 -34.86
C SER A 302 69.44 -5.92 -33.46
N GLY A 303 70.20 -5.04 -32.79
CA GLY A 303 70.76 -5.32 -31.45
C GLY A 303 71.70 -6.54 -31.35
N GLY A 304 72.26 -7.01 -32.47
CA GLY A 304 73.10 -8.21 -32.50
C GLY A 304 72.33 -9.53 -32.56
N GLN A 305 71.03 -9.47 -32.88
CA GLN A 305 70.17 -10.64 -33.05
C GLN A 305 69.49 -10.60 -34.40
N VAL A 306 69.48 -11.73 -35.11
CA VAL A 306 68.76 -11.92 -36.37
C VAL A 306 67.44 -12.63 -36.12
N ARG A 307 66.37 -12.15 -36.76
CA ARG A 307 65.01 -12.69 -36.69
C ARG A 307 64.42 -12.84 -38.09
N ALA A 308 63.56 -13.84 -38.26
CA ALA A 308 62.83 -14.10 -39.48
C ALA A 308 61.35 -13.77 -39.32
N CYS A 309 60.72 -13.22 -40.35
CA CYS A 309 59.28 -13.05 -40.45
C CYS A 309 58.61 -14.42 -40.61
N VAL A 310 57.69 -14.77 -39.71
CA VAL A 310 57.00 -16.07 -39.66
C VAL A 310 55.52 -15.89 -39.38
N SER A 311 54.70 -16.90 -39.65
CA SER A 311 53.33 -16.95 -39.15
C SER A 311 53.34 -17.18 -37.64
N ASP A 312 52.65 -16.33 -36.89
CA ASP A 312 52.35 -16.56 -35.47
C ASP A 312 51.30 -17.66 -35.27
N ALA A 313 50.94 -17.93 -34.01
CA ALA A 313 49.96 -18.97 -33.65
C ALA A 313 48.54 -18.70 -34.17
N ASN A 314 48.24 -17.47 -34.62
CA ASN A 314 46.96 -17.07 -35.20
C ASN A 314 47.02 -16.94 -36.74
N GLY A 315 48.18 -17.24 -37.35
CA GLY A 315 48.39 -17.17 -38.80
C GLY A 315 48.81 -15.79 -39.33
N CYS A 316 49.03 -14.79 -38.46
CA CYS A 316 49.46 -13.45 -38.87
C CYS A 316 50.99 -13.39 -39.02
N LEU A 317 51.49 -12.54 -39.93
CA LEU A 317 52.94 -12.41 -40.15
C LEU A 317 53.58 -11.51 -39.10
N ALA A 318 54.41 -12.10 -38.25
CA ALA A 318 55.13 -11.43 -37.19
C ALA A 318 56.62 -11.79 -37.17
N TRP A 319 57.45 -10.89 -36.61
CA TRP A 319 58.87 -11.17 -36.41
C TRP A 319 59.05 -12.26 -35.34
N GLY A 320 59.60 -13.41 -35.74
CA GLY A 320 59.87 -14.53 -34.87
C GLY A 320 60.99 -14.27 -33.85
N ASN A 321 61.20 -15.24 -32.95
CA ASN A 321 62.13 -15.11 -31.83
C ASN A 321 63.57 -14.77 -32.30
N PRO A 322 64.17 -13.67 -31.81
CA PRO A 322 65.46 -13.18 -32.29
C PRO A 322 66.63 -14.04 -31.82
N SER A 323 67.32 -14.67 -32.76
CA SER A 323 68.50 -15.51 -32.51
C SER A 323 69.75 -14.65 -32.40
N ARG A 324 70.54 -14.80 -31.32
CA ARG A 324 71.81 -14.06 -31.18
C ARG A 324 72.80 -14.44 -32.27
N CYS A 325 73.46 -13.44 -32.86
CA CYS A 325 74.55 -13.66 -33.78
C CYS A 325 75.72 -14.38 -33.08
N PRO A 326 76.41 -15.35 -33.72
CA PRO A 326 77.53 -16.07 -33.10
C PRO A 326 78.70 -15.16 -32.67
N SER A 327 78.83 -14.01 -33.33
CA SER A 327 79.80 -12.95 -33.06
C SER A 327 79.28 -11.83 -32.14
N GLY A 328 78.04 -11.94 -31.64
CA GLY A 328 77.41 -10.90 -30.81
C GLY A 328 76.79 -9.72 -31.57
N PHE A 329 77.15 -9.47 -32.83
CA PHE A 329 76.66 -8.32 -33.61
C PHE A 329 76.19 -8.63 -35.04
N CYS A 330 75.35 -7.73 -35.55
CA CYS A 330 74.88 -7.71 -36.93
C CYS A 330 75.93 -7.06 -37.85
N GLY A 331 76.35 -7.76 -38.91
CA GLY A 331 77.25 -7.27 -39.95
C GLY A 331 76.53 -6.53 -41.07
N SER A 332 75.20 -6.72 -41.18
CA SER A 332 74.30 -5.93 -42.02
C SER A 332 72.91 -5.87 -41.35
N THR A 333 71.95 -5.17 -41.96
CA THR A 333 70.55 -5.16 -41.50
C THR A 333 69.83 -6.51 -41.63
N THR A 334 70.45 -7.54 -42.22
CA THR A 334 69.84 -8.88 -42.39
C THR A 334 70.78 -10.04 -42.01
N SER A 335 72.01 -9.78 -41.57
CA SER A 335 73.03 -10.82 -41.33
C SER A 335 74.04 -10.49 -40.23
N CYS A 336 74.67 -11.53 -39.68
CA CYS A 336 75.68 -11.44 -38.60
C CYS A 336 77.10 -11.10 -39.11
N GLY A 337 77.90 -10.44 -38.27
CA GLY A 337 79.24 -9.96 -38.60
C GLY A 337 80.39 -10.91 -38.23
N SER A 338 81.64 -10.51 -38.50
CA SER A 338 82.87 -11.22 -38.10
C SER A 338 83.99 -10.24 -37.71
N CYS A 339 84.89 -10.66 -36.80
CA CYS A 339 85.91 -9.79 -36.21
C CYS A 339 87.14 -9.53 -37.10
N SER A 340 87.78 -8.38 -36.87
CA SER A 340 89.17 -8.10 -37.25
C SER A 340 89.87 -7.42 -36.07
N ASN A 341 91.04 -7.93 -35.65
CA ASN A 341 91.69 -7.56 -34.39
C ASN A 341 92.80 -6.53 -34.60
N SER A 342 92.80 -5.46 -33.80
CA SER A 342 93.77 -4.35 -33.85
C SER A 342 94.91 -4.47 -32.83
N CYS A 343 94.83 -5.42 -31.90
CA CYS A 343 95.89 -5.75 -30.95
C CYS A 343 95.94 -7.27 -30.70
N SER A 344 97.14 -7.78 -30.36
CA SER A 344 97.46 -9.22 -30.43
C SER A 344 97.27 -10.01 -29.13
N SER A 345 97.05 -9.34 -27.99
CA SER A 345 96.79 -10.00 -26.70
C SER A 345 96.01 -9.11 -25.75
N ALA A 346 94.97 -9.66 -25.13
CA ALA A 346 94.16 -8.96 -24.13
C ALA A 346 95.00 -8.62 -22.88
N GLY A 347 94.81 -7.43 -22.32
CA GLY A 347 95.53 -6.95 -21.12
C GLY A 347 96.83 -6.20 -21.41
N ALA A 348 97.32 -6.15 -22.65
CA ALA A 348 98.45 -5.29 -23.02
C ALA A 348 98.11 -3.80 -22.80
N THR A 349 99.06 -2.98 -22.34
CA THR A 349 98.82 -1.56 -21.98
C THR A 349 99.74 -0.59 -22.72
N GLN A 350 99.22 0.57 -23.13
CA GLN A 350 99.99 1.67 -23.72
C GLN A 350 99.42 3.03 -23.27
N CYS A 351 100.25 4.08 -23.17
CA CYS A 351 99.71 5.44 -23.12
C CYS A 351 99.47 5.93 -24.56
N ALA A 352 98.27 6.44 -24.84
CA ALA A 352 97.98 7.23 -26.04
C ALA A 352 97.54 8.63 -25.60
N ASN A 353 98.15 9.67 -26.18
CA ASN A 353 97.82 11.09 -25.90
C ASN A 353 97.80 11.48 -24.40
N GLY A 354 98.63 10.83 -23.57
CA GLY A 354 98.69 11.09 -22.12
C GLY A 354 97.60 10.40 -21.28
N GLN A 355 96.87 9.44 -21.84
CA GLN A 355 95.86 8.62 -21.17
C GLN A 355 96.14 7.11 -21.35
N LEU A 356 95.72 6.28 -20.41
CA LEU A 356 96.06 4.85 -20.38
C LEU A 356 95.05 4.03 -21.19
N GLN A 357 95.52 3.38 -22.25
CA GLN A 357 94.76 2.37 -22.99
C GLN A 357 95.18 0.96 -22.58
N THR A 358 94.21 0.05 -22.58
CA THR A 358 94.42 -1.40 -22.46
C THR A 358 93.82 -2.07 -23.70
N CYS A 359 94.51 -3.06 -24.27
CA CYS A 359 93.93 -3.94 -25.29
C CYS A 359 92.87 -4.80 -24.62
N THR A 360 91.61 -4.60 -25.02
CA THR A 360 90.44 -5.28 -24.47
C THR A 360 89.65 -5.93 -25.58
N ALA A 361 89.03 -7.08 -25.30
CA ALA A 361 87.92 -7.52 -26.13
C ALA A 361 86.79 -6.49 -26.03
N ASP A 362 86.17 -6.13 -27.15
CA ASP A 362 84.88 -5.45 -27.14
C ASP A 362 83.75 -6.40 -26.71
N ALA A 363 82.52 -5.90 -26.66
CA ALA A 363 81.34 -6.71 -26.27
C ALA A 363 81.05 -7.89 -27.23
N ASN A 364 81.75 -7.98 -28.37
CA ASN A 364 81.62 -8.99 -29.41
C ASN A 364 82.82 -9.96 -29.46
N GLY A 365 83.82 -9.77 -28.59
CA GLY A 365 85.02 -10.59 -28.51
C GLY A 365 86.16 -10.18 -29.44
N CYS A 366 86.03 -9.08 -30.20
CA CYS A 366 87.09 -8.59 -31.08
C CYS A 366 88.13 -7.81 -30.27
N LEU A 367 89.42 -8.05 -30.47
CA LEU A 367 90.51 -7.39 -29.71
C LEU A 367 90.84 -6.02 -30.29
N SER A 368 90.62 -4.97 -29.50
CA SER A 368 90.93 -3.59 -29.87
C SER A 368 91.52 -2.80 -28.70
N TRP A 369 92.17 -1.68 -28.99
CA TRP A 369 92.66 -0.76 -27.95
C TRP A 369 91.46 -0.01 -27.35
N GLY A 370 91.15 -0.27 -26.09
CA GLY A 370 90.04 0.34 -25.38
C GLY A 370 90.16 1.87 -25.27
N SER A 371 89.04 2.53 -24.96
CA SER A 371 88.98 3.99 -24.80
C SER A 371 90.06 4.49 -23.82
N PRO A 372 90.83 5.54 -24.15
CA PRO A 372 91.88 6.03 -23.27
C PRO A 372 91.32 6.49 -21.92
N SER A 373 91.74 5.81 -20.85
CA SER A 373 91.32 6.14 -19.49
C SER A 373 92.18 7.28 -18.94
N ALA A 374 91.51 8.33 -18.46
CA ALA A 374 92.14 9.27 -17.54
C ALA A 374 92.38 8.56 -16.20
N CYS A 375 93.49 8.86 -15.54
CA CYS A 375 93.83 8.19 -14.30
C CYS A 375 92.89 8.66 -13.17
N PRO A 376 92.49 7.78 -12.22
CA PRO A 376 91.64 8.16 -11.08
C PRO A 376 92.20 9.36 -10.32
N SER A 377 93.53 9.41 -10.28
CA SER A 377 94.30 10.63 -10.17
C SER A 377 95.22 10.76 -11.40
N GLY A 378 94.85 11.60 -12.38
CA GLY A 378 95.71 12.35 -13.33
C GLY A 378 96.14 11.74 -14.67
N THR A 379 97.42 11.86 -15.03
CA THR A 379 97.93 11.63 -16.40
C THR A 379 98.80 10.39 -16.57
N CYS A 380 98.81 9.81 -17.78
CA CYS A 380 99.55 8.59 -18.15
C CYS A 380 100.95 8.90 -18.66
N SER A 381 101.97 8.22 -18.11
CA SER A 381 103.32 8.14 -18.66
C SER A 381 103.87 6.73 -18.49
N GLY A 382 104.52 6.17 -19.52
CA GLY A 382 105.10 4.82 -19.49
C GLY A 382 104.11 3.65 -19.25
N GLY A 383 102.80 3.91 -19.29
CA GLY A 383 101.74 2.95 -18.95
C GLY A 383 101.16 3.11 -17.53
N VAL A 384 101.55 4.15 -16.76
CA VAL A 384 101.18 4.35 -15.34
C VAL A 384 100.80 5.84 -15.07
N CYS A 385 100.22 6.17 -13.90
CA CYS A 385 99.20 7.21 -13.73
C CYS A 385 99.37 8.20 -12.52
N VAL A 386 99.15 9.53 -12.65
CA VAL A 386 99.42 10.57 -11.58
C VAL A 386 98.60 11.92 -11.57
N CYS A 387 97.78 12.27 -10.53
CA CYS A 387 97.37 13.68 -10.15
C CYS A 387 96.02 14.42 -10.56
N VAL A 388 94.77 13.89 -10.42
CA VAL A 388 93.38 14.41 -10.81
C VAL A 388 92.42 15.14 -9.80
N ARG A 389 92.11 16.45 -9.93
CA ARG A 389 91.18 17.25 -9.07
C ARG A 389 89.65 17.01 -9.25
N GLU A 390 88.85 17.06 -8.16
CA GLU A 390 87.37 16.89 -8.14
C GLU A 390 86.53 18.13 -8.55
N SER A 391 85.19 17.98 -8.57
CA SER A 391 84.20 19.01 -8.90
C SER A 391 83.50 19.65 -7.68
N ASP A 392 82.89 20.83 -7.87
CA ASP A 392 82.27 21.60 -6.78
C ASP A 392 81.05 20.89 -6.14
N ALA A 393 80.20 20.23 -6.93
CA ALA A 393 79.05 19.50 -6.41
C ALA A 393 79.48 18.33 -5.49
N SER A 394 80.50 17.56 -5.90
CA SER A 394 81.07 16.48 -5.09
C SER A 394 81.71 17.00 -3.81
N PHE A 395 82.43 18.12 -3.91
CA PHE A 395 83.06 18.80 -2.78
C PHE A 395 82.02 19.31 -1.76
N CYS A 396 80.91 19.91 -2.21
CA CYS A 396 79.82 20.35 -1.35
C CYS A 396 79.07 19.19 -0.68
N ALA A 397 78.75 18.13 -1.43
CA ALA A 397 78.10 16.92 -0.91
C ALA A 397 78.95 16.25 0.18
N ARG A 398 80.27 16.09 -0.06
CA ARG A 398 81.25 15.56 0.90
C ARG A 398 81.30 16.36 2.20
N GLN A 399 80.99 17.65 2.16
CA GLN A 399 81.02 18.58 3.29
C GLN A 399 79.62 18.85 3.89
N ASN A 400 78.59 18.09 3.50
CA ASN A 400 77.22 18.23 3.99
C ASN A 400 76.65 19.65 3.81
N LYS A 401 76.88 20.27 2.64
CA LYS A 401 76.33 21.59 2.28
C LYS A 401 75.41 21.51 1.06
N GLU A 402 74.24 22.13 1.21
CA GLU A 402 73.13 22.12 0.25
C GLU A 402 72.91 23.49 -0.40
N CYS A 403 73.54 24.54 0.14
CA CYS A 403 73.34 25.91 -0.30
C CYS A 403 74.50 26.83 0.11
N GLY A 404 74.62 27.95 -0.60
CA GLY A 404 75.62 28.99 -0.31
C GLY A 404 77.05 28.60 -0.69
N SER A 405 78.03 29.41 -0.28
CA SER A 405 79.44 29.19 -0.57
C SER A 405 80.16 28.41 0.54
N LEU A 406 81.16 27.61 0.13
CA LEU A 406 81.94 26.73 0.99
C LEU A 406 83.41 26.78 0.58
N SER A 407 84.33 26.92 1.54
CA SER A 407 85.79 26.87 1.32
C SER A 407 86.43 25.72 2.09
N GLY A 408 87.45 25.08 1.52
CA GLY A 408 88.12 23.92 2.12
C GLY A 408 88.99 23.12 1.14
N THR A 409 89.49 21.98 1.58
CA THR A 409 90.45 21.15 0.83
C THR A 409 89.78 20.03 0.03
N ASP A 410 90.21 19.85 -1.21
CA ASP A 410 89.71 18.85 -2.16
C ASP A 410 90.39 17.47 -2.05
N ASN A 411 89.90 16.51 -2.85
CA ASN A 411 90.44 15.15 -3.02
C ASN A 411 91.94 15.07 -3.37
N CYS A 412 92.55 16.15 -3.88
CA CYS A 412 93.97 16.25 -4.22
C CYS A 412 94.80 16.98 -3.17
N GLY A 413 94.22 17.33 -2.01
CA GLY A 413 94.89 18.11 -0.98
C GLY A 413 95.02 19.60 -1.30
N SER A 414 94.34 20.11 -2.34
CA SER A 414 94.37 21.53 -2.73
C SER A 414 93.18 22.31 -2.18
N ALA A 415 93.39 23.57 -1.78
CA ALA A 415 92.31 24.43 -1.31
C ALA A 415 91.42 24.94 -2.47
N ARG A 416 90.12 25.04 -2.25
CA ARG A 416 89.13 25.66 -3.17
C ARG A 416 88.00 26.37 -2.42
N THR A 417 87.22 27.12 -3.18
CA THR A 417 85.88 27.60 -2.79
C THR A 417 84.88 27.12 -3.85
N ALA A 418 83.72 26.65 -3.41
CA ALA A 418 82.63 26.11 -4.23
C ALA A 418 81.30 26.80 -3.91
N SER A 419 80.33 26.71 -4.82
CA SER A 419 78.93 27.09 -4.58
C SER A 419 78.07 25.83 -4.51
N CYS A 420 77.35 25.65 -3.40
CA CYS A 420 76.69 24.40 -3.05
C CYS A 420 75.20 24.33 -3.42
N GLY A 421 74.65 25.39 -4.02
CA GLY A 421 73.26 25.43 -4.47
C GLY A 421 72.41 26.53 -3.82
N SER A 422 71.10 26.39 -3.94
CA SER A 422 70.09 27.36 -3.50
C SER A 422 68.80 26.64 -3.07
N CYS A 423 68.11 27.18 -2.07
CA CYS A 423 66.97 26.52 -1.43
C CYS A 423 65.63 26.78 -2.14
N ALA A 424 64.69 25.84 -2.01
CA ALA A 424 63.33 25.99 -2.50
C ALA A 424 62.46 26.77 -1.50
N SER A 425 61.79 27.83 -1.94
CA SER A 425 60.83 28.60 -1.13
C SER A 425 59.81 27.67 -0.45
N PRO A 426 59.50 27.85 0.86
CA PRO A 426 59.90 28.96 1.74
C PRO A 426 61.26 28.82 2.44
N GLN A 427 62.06 27.77 2.17
CA GLN A 427 63.39 27.60 2.79
C GLN A 427 64.40 28.64 2.32
N THR A 428 65.23 29.10 3.24
CA THR A 428 66.40 29.95 3.00
C THR A 428 67.68 29.23 3.49
N CYS A 429 68.83 29.65 2.97
CA CYS A 429 70.10 29.02 3.36
C CYS A 429 70.46 29.41 4.79
N GLY A 430 70.47 28.44 5.72
CA GLY A 430 70.58 28.67 7.16
C GLY A 430 69.26 29.01 7.87
N GLY A 431 68.11 29.03 7.17
CA GLY A 431 66.82 29.45 7.74
C GLY A 431 66.27 28.56 8.85
N GLY A 432 66.73 27.30 8.93
CA GLY A 432 66.49 26.37 10.04
C GLY A 432 67.56 26.41 11.14
N GLY A 433 68.35 27.48 11.23
CA GLY A 433 69.42 27.66 12.23
C GLY A 433 70.75 26.98 11.91
N VAL A 434 70.86 26.19 10.84
CA VAL A 434 72.09 25.44 10.47
C VAL A 434 72.72 26.00 9.19
N GLN A 435 73.84 26.72 9.32
CA GLN A 435 74.49 27.41 8.21
C GLN A 435 74.88 26.47 7.05
N GLY A 436 74.39 26.79 5.85
CA GLY A 436 74.69 26.05 4.61
C GLY A 436 73.87 24.77 4.40
N ARG A 437 72.82 24.57 5.20
CA ARG A 437 71.68 23.68 4.88
C ARG A 437 70.43 24.51 4.58
N CYS A 438 69.48 23.92 3.86
CA CYS A 438 68.19 24.54 3.60
C CYS A 438 67.22 24.31 4.76
N GLY A 439 66.53 25.38 5.19
CA GLY A 439 65.53 25.32 6.25
C GLY A 439 64.72 26.60 6.34
N CYS A 440 63.68 26.59 7.17
CA CYS A 440 62.77 27.71 7.37
C CYS A 440 62.32 27.76 8.84
N THR A 441 61.61 28.82 9.23
CA THR A 441 61.00 28.93 10.55
C THR A 441 59.60 28.32 10.56
N ALA A 442 59.23 27.70 11.68
CA ALA A 442 57.96 26.99 11.85
C ALA A 442 56.76 27.88 11.48
N ALA A 443 55.73 27.27 10.87
CA ALA A 443 54.52 27.94 10.39
C ALA A 443 54.72 29.00 9.27
N GLN A 444 55.91 29.12 8.67
CA GLN A 444 56.03 29.75 7.36
C GLN A 444 55.34 28.90 6.29
N ALA A 445 54.54 29.54 5.45
CA ALA A 445 53.82 28.92 4.35
C ALA A 445 54.08 29.66 3.03
N SER A 446 54.00 28.97 1.90
CA SER A 446 54.01 29.60 0.57
C SER A 446 53.21 28.80 -0.44
N CYS A 447 52.44 29.49 -1.28
CA CYS A 447 51.92 28.90 -2.51
C CYS A 447 53.05 28.80 -3.54
N VAL A 448 53.26 27.61 -4.07
CA VAL A 448 54.05 27.33 -5.28
C VAL A 448 53.05 26.98 -6.39
N ASP A 449 53.41 27.24 -7.65
CA ASP A 449 52.68 26.89 -8.89
C ASP A 449 51.19 27.33 -9.03
N GLY A 450 50.59 27.89 -7.99
CA GLY A 450 49.16 28.20 -7.93
C GLY A 450 48.29 27.02 -7.46
N ALA A 451 48.81 25.79 -7.43
CA ALA A 451 48.09 24.60 -7.00
C ALA A 451 48.64 23.97 -5.71
N THR A 452 49.84 24.37 -5.25
CA THR A 452 50.55 23.67 -4.18
C THR A 452 50.86 24.57 -2.98
N LEU A 453 50.38 24.19 -1.79
CA LEU A 453 50.77 24.83 -0.53
C LEU A 453 51.98 24.10 0.09
N LYS A 454 53.08 24.82 0.31
CA LYS A 454 54.22 24.33 1.10
C LYS A 454 54.17 24.91 2.50
N LEU A 455 54.31 24.05 3.50
CA LEU A 455 54.26 24.36 4.92
C LEU A 455 55.60 24.00 5.58
N CYS A 456 56.19 24.93 6.32
CA CYS A 456 57.38 24.70 7.12
C CYS A 456 57.03 24.08 8.47
N GLN A 457 57.56 22.88 8.73
CA GLN A 457 57.40 22.16 9.99
C GLN A 457 58.31 22.72 11.10
N SER A 458 58.08 22.30 12.35
CA SER A 458 58.84 22.76 13.51
C SER A 458 60.32 22.33 13.52
N ASP A 459 60.70 21.37 12.68
CA ASP A 459 62.07 20.90 12.44
C ASP A 459 62.76 21.58 11.24
N GLY A 460 62.08 22.51 10.55
CA GLY A 460 62.57 23.18 9.35
C GLY A 460 62.40 22.38 8.05
N SER A 461 61.78 21.20 8.11
CA SER A 461 61.42 20.41 6.92
C SER A 461 60.21 21.02 6.19
N LEU A 462 60.01 20.62 4.93
CA LEU A 462 58.87 21.04 4.11
C LEU A 462 57.86 19.90 3.92
N THR A 463 56.64 20.13 4.39
CA THR A 463 55.46 19.35 3.99
C THR A 463 54.76 20.02 2.82
N THR A 464 54.37 19.23 1.82
CA THR A 464 53.71 19.69 0.59
C THR A 464 52.25 19.23 0.61
N VAL A 465 51.31 20.16 0.43
CA VAL A 465 49.86 19.90 0.37
C VAL A 465 49.34 20.33 -1.00
N PRO A 466 48.82 19.40 -1.83
CA PRO A 466 48.13 19.77 -3.06
C PRO A 466 46.76 20.40 -2.72
N CYS A 467 46.46 21.55 -3.32
CA CYS A 467 45.21 22.27 -3.11
C CYS A 467 44.27 22.05 -4.29
N ALA A 468 43.20 21.28 -4.08
CA ALA A 468 42.24 20.92 -5.15
C ALA A 468 41.69 22.12 -5.92
N TYR A 469 41.43 23.23 -5.22
CA TYR A 469 40.87 24.47 -5.78
C TYR A 469 41.92 25.59 -5.93
N GLY A 470 43.21 25.23 -5.97
CA GLY A 470 44.32 26.17 -6.01
C GLY A 470 44.72 26.75 -4.64
N CYS A 471 45.78 27.54 -4.63
CA CYS A 471 46.39 28.14 -3.44
C CYS A 471 46.45 29.67 -3.58
N SER A 472 46.02 30.42 -2.56
CA SER A 472 46.04 31.89 -2.58
C SER A 472 46.78 32.51 -1.39
N SER A 473 47.36 33.69 -1.63
CA SER A 473 48.15 34.48 -0.68
C SER A 473 47.54 35.85 -0.35
N LEU A 474 46.29 36.10 -0.82
CA LEU A 474 45.61 37.40 -0.89
C LEU A 474 45.33 38.12 0.45
N THR A 475 45.74 37.55 1.58
CA THR A 475 45.59 38.14 2.93
C THR A 475 46.87 38.04 3.79
N GLY A 476 48.01 37.74 3.18
CA GLY A 476 49.32 37.68 3.87
C GLY A 476 49.66 36.32 4.50
N GLN A 477 48.70 35.40 4.60
CA GLN A 477 48.95 33.98 4.92
C GLN A 477 48.56 33.11 3.71
N PRO A 478 49.53 32.42 3.08
CA PRO A 478 49.27 31.46 2.01
C PRO A 478 48.48 30.23 2.52
N ARG A 479 47.43 29.85 1.82
CA ARG A 479 46.61 28.67 2.11
C ARG A 479 46.00 28.06 0.85
N CYS A 480 45.58 26.80 0.93
CA CYS A 480 44.66 26.24 -0.05
C CYS A 480 43.34 27.02 -0.03
N ASN A 481 42.73 27.19 -1.20
CA ASN A 481 41.38 27.70 -1.34
C ASN A 481 40.38 26.62 -0.88
N GLU A 482 39.25 27.07 -0.33
CA GLU A 482 38.11 26.23 0.01
C GLU A 482 37.35 25.80 -1.25
N CYS A 483 37.33 26.65 -2.29
CA CYS A 483 36.59 26.49 -3.55
C CYS A 483 37.25 27.28 -4.69
N SER A 484 36.86 27.02 -5.95
CA SER A 484 37.43 27.66 -7.15
C SER A 484 37.12 29.17 -7.20
N PRO A 485 38.11 30.07 -7.09
CA PRO A 485 37.86 31.50 -6.83
C PRO A 485 36.93 32.19 -7.83
N GLY A 486 35.77 32.66 -7.35
CA GLY A 486 34.79 33.41 -8.14
C GLY A 486 33.85 32.58 -9.00
N LEU A 487 33.96 31.24 -9.02
CA LEU A 487 33.06 30.34 -9.74
C LEU A 487 31.88 29.88 -8.86
N THR A 488 30.93 29.17 -9.48
CA THR A 488 29.89 28.42 -8.79
C THR A 488 30.08 26.95 -9.15
N GLU A 489 30.17 26.05 -8.17
CA GLU A 489 30.58 24.67 -8.38
C GLU A 489 29.93 23.70 -7.38
N CYS A 490 29.88 22.42 -7.72
CA CYS A 490 29.27 21.39 -6.88
C CYS A 490 30.27 20.80 -5.87
N HIS A 491 29.96 20.89 -4.59
CA HIS A 491 30.71 20.29 -3.49
C HIS A 491 29.86 19.16 -2.88
N GLY A 492 29.95 17.97 -3.48
CA GLY A 492 28.95 16.93 -3.28
C GLY A 492 27.57 17.44 -3.70
N ASP A 493 26.54 17.17 -2.88
CA ASP A 493 25.16 17.59 -3.12
C ASP A 493 24.86 19.04 -2.72
N SER A 494 25.86 19.92 -2.70
CA SER A 494 25.69 21.35 -2.40
C SER A 494 26.30 22.23 -3.49
N LEU A 495 25.52 23.20 -3.96
CA LEU A 495 25.97 24.23 -4.88
C LEU A 495 26.70 25.32 -4.10
N VAL A 496 28.01 25.38 -4.27
CA VAL A 496 28.90 26.35 -3.61
C VAL A 496 29.17 27.52 -4.54
N ARG A 497 28.86 28.74 -4.09
CA ARG A 497 29.25 29.97 -4.77
C ARG A 497 30.50 30.53 -4.11
N CYS A 498 31.61 30.49 -4.83
CA CYS A 498 32.90 30.89 -4.30
C CYS A 498 33.14 32.39 -4.45
N LEU A 499 33.71 33.02 -3.42
CA LEU A 499 34.21 34.39 -3.53
C LEU A 499 35.51 34.43 -4.34
N SER A 500 35.86 35.58 -4.90
CA SER A 500 37.12 35.82 -5.64
C SER A 500 38.40 35.66 -4.81
N LYS A 501 38.28 35.31 -3.52
CA LYS A 501 39.37 34.97 -2.59
C LYS A 501 39.53 33.46 -2.34
N GLY A 502 38.78 32.61 -3.03
CA GLY A 502 38.83 31.15 -2.84
C GLY A 502 38.17 30.68 -1.54
N THR A 503 37.13 31.39 -1.08
CA THR A 503 36.36 31.06 0.12
C THR A 503 34.89 30.87 -0.20
N ILE A 504 34.22 29.97 0.51
CA ILE A 504 32.78 29.74 0.31
C ILE A 504 32.02 31.03 0.68
N GLY A 505 31.33 31.62 -0.29
CA GLY A 505 30.50 32.82 -0.10
C GLY A 505 29.06 32.47 0.24
N SER A 506 28.54 31.40 -0.36
CA SER A 506 27.32 30.71 0.05
C SER A 506 27.41 29.23 -0.35
N SER A 507 26.70 28.38 0.38
CA SER A 507 26.50 26.97 0.03
C SER A 507 25.00 26.70 0.10
N THR A 508 24.44 26.18 -0.99
CA THR A 508 23.02 25.86 -1.12
C THR A 508 22.88 24.34 -1.25
N PRO A 509 22.24 23.64 -0.31
CA PRO A 509 21.95 22.22 -0.46
C PRO A 509 21.07 21.97 -1.68
N CYS A 510 21.34 20.89 -2.42
CA CYS A 510 20.57 20.45 -3.57
C CYS A 510 19.91 19.10 -3.23
N PRO A 511 18.61 19.04 -2.88
CA PRO A 511 17.95 17.79 -2.47
C PRO A 511 17.93 16.69 -3.55
N ALA A 512 18.09 17.08 -4.83
CA ALA A 512 18.24 16.19 -5.98
C ALA A 512 19.70 15.91 -6.39
N GLY A 513 20.67 16.32 -5.58
CA GLY A 513 22.09 16.38 -5.95
C GLY A 513 22.44 17.59 -6.81
N CYS A 514 23.74 17.85 -6.97
CA CYS A 514 24.26 19.03 -7.68
C CYS A 514 24.81 18.65 -9.08
N ASN A 515 24.45 19.43 -10.09
CA ASN A 515 24.75 19.15 -11.50
C ASN A 515 26.11 19.72 -11.90
N VAL A 516 27.16 18.89 -11.83
CA VAL A 516 28.55 19.27 -12.17
C VAL A 516 28.73 19.82 -13.60
N SER A 517 27.82 19.50 -14.53
CA SER A 517 27.89 19.91 -15.94
C SER A 517 27.22 21.25 -16.24
N SER A 518 26.40 21.76 -15.33
CA SER A 518 25.60 22.99 -15.53
C SER A 518 25.59 23.94 -14.33
N GLU A 519 26.45 23.70 -13.33
CA GLU A 519 26.71 24.58 -12.17
C GLU A 519 25.42 25.02 -11.44
N ARG A 520 24.47 24.08 -11.31
CA ARG A 520 23.15 24.28 -10.68
C ARG A 520 22.73 23.05 -9.87
N CYS A 521 21.76 23.19 -8.96
CA CYS A 521 21.09 22.03 -8.39
C CYS A 521 20.29 21.29 -9.47
N ASN A 522 20.21 19.97 -9.40
CA ASN A 522 19.27 19.21 -10.22
C ASN A 522 17.83 19.61 -9.87
N LEU A 523 16.92 19.56 -10.84
CA LEU A 523 15.50 19.90 -10.68
C LEU A 523 14.59 18.72 -11.00
N LEU A 524 13.46 18.66 -10.29
CA LEU A 524 12.39 17.68 -10.50
C LEU A 524 11.94 17.65 -11.96
N THR A 525 11.83 16.46 -12.54
CA THR A 525 11.28 16.19 -13.87
C THR A 525 9.96 15.42 -13.73
N PRO A 526 8.79 16.08 -13.76
CA PRO A 526 7.51 15.41 -13.50
C PRO A 526 7.09 14.50 -14.67
N SER A 527 6.51 13.35 -14.37
CA SER A 527 6.38 12.23 -15.32
C SER A 527 5.46 12.49 -16.53
N ASN A 528 4.54 13.44 -16.43
CA ASN A 528 3.60 13.82 -17.51
C ASN A 528 3.71 15.30 -17.93
N LEU A 529 4.68 16.08 -17.42
CA LEU A 529 4.82 17.51 -17.69
C LEU A 529 6.18 17.84 -18.35
N PRO A 530 6.35 19.02 -18.97
CA PRO A 530 7.66 19.45 -19.49
C PRO A 530 8.70 19.59 -18.36
N PRO A 531 9.96 19.16 -18.53
CA PRO A 531 10.99 19.26 -17.48
C PRO A 531 11.18 20.69 -16.95
N SER A 532 11.10 21.68 -17.84
CA SER A 532 11.24 23.11 -17.52
C SER A 532 10.12 23.68 -16.65
N ILE A 533 9.09 22.90 -16.29
CA ILE A 533 8.02 23.35 -15.39
C ILE A 533 8.54 23.75 -14.00
N CYS A 534 9.66 23.17 -13.55
CA CYS A 534 10.33 23.53 -12.30
C CYS A 534 11.49 24.55 -12.46
N GLU A 535 11.91 24.90 -13.68
CA GLU A 535 13.00 25.87 -13.93
C GLU A 535 12.59 27.34 -13.71
N THR A 536 11.30 27.61 -13.62
CA THR A 536 10.73 28.96 -13.46
C THR A 536 9.74 28.96 -12.30
N ALA A 537 9.77 29.97 -11.43
CA ALA A 537 8.78 30.11 -10.37
C ALA A 537 7.36 30.34 -10.91
N GLY A 538 6.34 29.97 -10.15
CA GLY A 538 4.99 30.48 -10.35
C GLY A 538 4.89 31.96 -9.99
N MET A 539 3.86 32.64 -10.48
CA MET A 539 3.68 34.10 -10.30
C MET A 539 2.73 34.48 -9.14
N SER A 540 2.10 33.49 -8.51
CA SER A 540 1.08 33.67 -7.48
C SER A 540 0.93 32.40 -6.65
N ASP A 541 0.51 32.54 -5.40
CA ASP A 541 0.23 31.41 -4.52
C ASP A 541 -1.22 30.90 -4.65
N LEU A 542 -1.44 29.63 -4.34
CA LEU A 542 -2.78 29.09 -4.09
C LEU A 542 -2.99 28.95 -2.58
N TYR A 543 -3.92 29.71 -2.01
CA TYR A 543 -4.25 29.65 -0.59
C TYR A 543 -5.74 29.31 -0.38
N VAL A 544 -6.01 28.24 0.34
CA VAL A 544 -7.37 27.82 0.71
C VAL A 544 -7.48 27.76 2.23
N SER A 545 -8.32 28.63 2.76
CA SER A 545 -8.50 28.84 4.20
C SER A 545 -9.33 27.73 4.85
N ALA A 546 -9.24 27.57 6.17
CA ALA A 546 -10.14 26.69 6.91
C ALA A 546 -11.62 27.08 6.68
N GLY A 547 -12.47 26.12 6.29
CA GLY A 547 -13.88 26.34 5.95
C GLY A 547 -14.13 26.91 4.56
N GLN A 548 -13.10 27.20 3.76
CA GLN A 548 -13.23 27.66 2.38
C GLN A 548 -13.34 26.48 1.41
N VAL A 549 -14.33 26.51 0.51
CA VAL A 549 -14.40 25.61 -0.65
C VAL A 549 -14.00 26.38 -1.91
N THR A 550 -12.96 25.91 -2.60
CA THR A 550 -12.43 26.49 -3.84
C THR A 550 -12.69 25.53 -5.00
N SER A 551 -13.57 25.91 -5.94
CA SER A 551 -13.84 25.08 -7.12
C SER A 551 -12.83 25.32 -8.24
N LEU A 552 -12.34 24.25 -8.86
CA LEU A 552 -11.47 24.27 -10.03
C LEU A 552 -12.15 23.51 -11.19
N ASP A 553 -12.36 24.19 -12.32
CA ASP A 553 -12.85 23.57 -13.56
C ASP A 553 -11.68 23.37 -14.54
N THR A 554 -11.34 22.11 -14.81
CA THR A 554 -10.24 21.75 -15.73
C THR A 554 -10.60 21.92 -17.21
N SER A 555 -11.89 22.12 -17.51
CA SER A 555 -12.39 22.47 -18.85
C SER A 555 -12.03 23.92 -19.21
N GLY A 556 -11.98 24.80 -18.20
CA GLY A 556 -11.74 26.23 -18.29
C GLY A 556 -10.26 26.65 -18.47
N PRO A 557 -9.87 27.84 -17.98
CA PRO A 557 -8.53 28.39 -18.20
C PRO A 557 -7.48 27.76 -17.28
N CYS A 558 -6.50 27.08 -17.89
CA CYS A 558 -5.32 26.52 -17.23
C CYS A 558 -4.10 27.46 -17.38
N THR A 559 -3.06 27.31 -16.55
CA THR A 559 -1.78 28.02 -16.79
C THR A 559 -1.12 27.52 -18.08
N SER A 560 -1.23 26.23 -18.35
CA SER A 560 -1.02 25.63 -19.66
C SER A 560 -1.87 24.37 -19.81
N VAL A 561 -2.07 23.90 -21.03
CA VAL A 561 -2.68 22.59 -21.31
C VAL A 561 -1.59 21.68 -21.86
N GLN A 562 -1.38 20.53 -21.21
CA GLN A 562 -0.40 19.54 -21.62
C GLN A 562 -1.11 18.36 -22.30
N VAL A 563 -0.77 18.10 -23.56
CA VAL A 563 -1.28 16.97 -24.32
C VAL A 563 -0.50 15.71 -23.96
N GLN A 564 -1.21 14.59 -23.76
CA GLN A 564 -0.63 13.27 -23.56
C GLN A 564 -1.22 12.25 -24.54
N ASN A 565 -0.46 11.22 -24.88
CA ASN A 565 -0.92 10.16 -25.77
C ASN A 565 -1.54 9.01 -24.96
N GLY A 566 -2.80 8.66 -25.25
CA GLY A 566 -3.54 7.60 -24.53
C GLY A 566 -4.24 8.05 -23.25
N GLY A 567 -4.46 9.35 -23.04
CA GLY A 567 -5.24 9.91 -21.94
C GLY A 567 -5.88 11.26 -22.31
N PRO A 568 -6.74 11.84 -21.44
CA PRO A 568 -7.30 13.18 -21.65
C PRO A 568 -6.20 14.25 -21.62
N GLU A 569 -6.46 15.46 -22.12
CA GLU A 569 -5.54 16.59 -21.88
C GLU A 569 -5.38 16.85 -20.37
N ILE A 570 -4.21 17.33 -19.96
CA ILE A 570 -3.93 17.74 -18.57
C ILE A 570 -4.02 19.28 -18.49
N CYS A 571 -4.94 19.77 -17.66
CA CYS A 571 -4.96 21.16 -17.22
C CYS A 571 -3.85 21.36 -16.19
N VAL A 572 -2.85 22.18 -16.50
CA VAL A 572 -1.75 22.49 -15.59
C VAL A 572 -2.03 23.81 -14.88
N LEU A 573 -2.10 23.79 -13.55
CA LEU A 573 -2.22 24.97 -12.71
C LEU A 573 -0.92 25.12 -11.91
N LYS A 574 -0.18 26.21 -12.17
CA LYS A 574 1.17 26.43 -11.63
C LYS A 574 1.23 27.65 -10.71
N TYR A 575 1.67 27.42 -9.48
CA TYR A 575 1.75 28.38 -8.39
C TYR A 575 3.18 28.51 -7.85
N ALA A 576 3.43 29.60 -7.11
CA ALA A 576 4.65 29.76 -6.32
C ALA A 576 4.59 28.77 -5.14
N ASP A 577 3.83 29.10 -4.10
CA ASP A 577 3.45 28.18 -3.03
C ASP A 577 2.00 27.69 -3.16
N VAL A 578 1.70 26.50 -2.62
CA VAL A 578 0.34 25.94 -2.51
C VAL A 578 0.06 25.61 -1.05
N THR A 579 -1.00 26.17 -0.47
CA THR A 579 -1.43 25.93 0.91
C THR A 579 -2.93 25.62 0.97
N VAL A 580 -3.28 24.43 1.45
CA VAL A 580 -4.67 24.05 1.80
C VAL A 580 -4.72 23.81 3.30
N GLN A 581 -5.33 24.73 4.05
CA GLN A 581 -5.45 24.61 5.51
C GLN A 581 -6.38 23.46 5.92
N ALA A 582 -6.22 22.95 7.15
CA ALA A 582 -7.14 21.97 7.73
C ALA A 582 -8.59 22.48 7.70
N GLY A 583 -9.50 21.66 7.14
CA GLY A 583 -10.90 22.02 6.92
C GLY A 583 -11.14 22.97 5.74
N GLY A 584 -10.12 23.36 4.97
CA GLY A 584 -10.27 23.94 3.64
C GLY A 584 -10.35 22.85 2.58
N THR A 585 -11.09 23.09 1.50
CA THR A 585 -11.34 22.12 0.43
C THR A 585 -11.10 22.72 -0.95
N ILE A 586 -10.32 22.04 -1.78
CA ILE A 586 -10.31 22.22 -3.22
C ILE A 586 -11.26 21.18 -3.82
N MET A 587 -12.24 21.61 -4.60
CA MET A 587 -13.16 20.73 -5.33
C MET A 587 -12.85 20.81 -6.83
N VAL A 588 -12.61 19.69 -7.48
CA VAL A 588 -12.15 19.62 -8.87
C VAL A 588 -13.14 18.87 -9.74
N ARG A 589 -13.53 19.47 -10.87
CA ARG A 589 -14.37 18.86 -11.92
C ARG A 589 -13.86 19.30 -13.30
N GLY A 590 -14.37 18.70 -14.37
CA GLY A 590 -14.14 19.15 -15.75
C GLY A 590 -13.57 18.07 -16.69
N THR A 591 -13.45 18.40 -17.98
CA THR A 591 -13.15 17.44 -19.04
C THR A 591 -11.67 17.07 -19.19
N ARG A 592 -10.78 17.67 -18.40
CA ARG A 592 -9.34 17.41 -18.40
C ARG A 592 -8.87 16.81 -17.08
N ALA A 593 -7.79 16.03 -17.12
CA ALA A 593 -7.02 15.73 -15.92
C ALA A 593 -6.46 17.02 -15.29
N LEU A 594 -6.13 17.01 -14.00
CA LEU A 594 -5.51 18.15 -13.31
C LEU A 594 -4.06 17.84 -12.94
N ALA A 595 -3.15 18.78 -13.19
CA ALA A 595 -1.85 18.85 -12.53
C ALA A 595 -1.74 20.15 -11.71
N ILE A 596 -1.58 20.03 -10.39
CA ILE A 596 -1.26 21.15 -9.49
C ILE A 596 0.25 21.17 -9.29
N VAL A 597 0.90 22.27 -9.65
CA VAL A 597 2.35 22.47 -9.53
C VAL A 597 2.65 23.58 -8.53
N ALA A 598 3.38 23.25 -7.46
CA ALA A 598 4.03 24.21 -6.59
C ALA A 598 5.52 24.28 -6.94
N THR A 599 6.03 25.49 -7.16
CA THR A 599 7.45 25.69 -7.50
C THR A 599 8.33 25.93 -6.27
N GLY A 600 7.74 26.50 -5.21
CA GLY A 600 8.28 26.51 -3.85
C GLY A 600 7.77 25.30 -3.07
N THR A 601 6.87 25.54 -2.13
CA THR A 601 6.34 24.56 -1.19
C THR A 601 4.90 24.17 -1.49
N MET A 602 4.56 22.91 -1.20
CA MET A 602 3.18 22.41 -1.22
C MET A 602 2.80 21.92 0.17
N THR A 603 1.92 22.63 0.86
CA THR A 603 1.39 22.25 2.18
C THR A 603 -0.09 21.93 2.08
N ILE A 604 -0.46 20.69 2.37
CA ILE A 604 -1.84 20.23 2.39
C ILE A 604 -2.12 19.72 3.80
N ASP A 605 -2.94 20.43 4.57
CA ASP A 605 -3.56 19.96 5.82
C ASP A 605 -5.07 19.72 5.67
N GLY A 606 -5.68 20.17 4.56
CA GLY A 606 -7.09 19.97 4.22
C GLY A 606 -7.33 19.04 3.02
N THR A 607 -8.44 19.24 2.32
CA THR A 607 -8.94 18.31 1.29
C THR A 607 -8.66 18.82 -0.13
N ILE A 608 -8.20 17.92 -1.00
CA ILE A 608 -8.28 18.05 -2.46
C ILE A 608 -9.19 16.93 -2.96
N ASP A 609 -10.39 17.30 -3.39
CA ASP A 609 -11.41 16.38 -3.86
C ASP A 609 -11.53 16.44 -5.39
N ALA A 610 -11.18 15.33 -6.01
CA ALA A 610 -11.27 15.03 -7.43
C ALA A 610 -11.96 13.67 -7.65
N SER A 611 -12.78 13.20 -6.70
CA SER A 611 -13.63 12.03 -6.93
C SER A 611 -14.77 12.34 -7.88
N ALA A 612 -15.45 11.28 -8.31
CA ALA A 612 -16.82 11.38 -8.76
C ALA A 612 -17.80 11.62 -7.59
N ASP A 613 -19.04 11.93 -7.93
CA ASP A 613 -20.15 12.29 -7.03
C ASP A 613 -21.43 11.72 -7.66
N GLY A 614 -21.84 10.53 -7.22
CA GLY A 614 -22.78 9.68 -7.95
C GLY A 614 -22.36 9.50 -9.41
N GLY A 615 -23.25 9.85 -10.34
CA GLY A 615 -22.97 9.82 -11.79
C GLY A 615 -22.11 10.97 -12.34
N GLN A 616 -21.74 11.97 -11.52
CA GLN A 616 -20.83 13.03 -11.97
C GLN A 616 -19.38 12.54 -11.94
N SER A 617 -18.80 12.29 -13.10
CA SER A 617 -17.39 11.91 -13.24
C SER A 617 -16.42 13.01 -12.78
N GLY A 618 -15.30 12.59 -12.17
CA GLY A 618 -14.19 13.46 -11.76
C GLY A 618 -13.36 14.00 -12.94
N PRO A 619 -12.37 14.87 -12.67
CA PRO A 619 -11.59 15.57 -13.70
C PRO A 619 -10.95 14.62 -14.72
N GLY A 620 -11.33 14.78 -15.98
CA GLY A 620 -10.80 14.03 -17.13
C GLY A 620 -11.53 12.71 -17.43
N ALA A 621 -12.33 12.19 -16.51
CA ALA A 621 -13.13 10.99 -16.75
C ALA A 621 -14.29 11.30 -17.73
N PRO A 622 -14.67 10.34 -18.60
CA PRO A 622 -15.81 10.52 -19.50
C PRO A 622 -17.14 10.51 -18.72
N ALA A 623 -18.17 11.15 -19.27
CA ALA A 623 -19.51 11.16 -18.68
C ALA A 623 -20.14 9.75 -18.65
N ALA A 624 -20.86 9.44 -17.57
CA ALA A 624 -21.45 8.14 -17.27
C ALA A 624 -22.74 7.83 -18.06
N ASN A 625 -22.70 8.09 -19.38
CA ASN A 625 -23.89 8.16 -20.25
C ASN A 625 -23.96 7.02 -21.30
N THR A 626 -23.24 5.91 -21.10
CA THR A 626 -23.31 4.74 -22.00
C THR A 626 -24.38 3.75 -21.52
N PRO A 627 -25.52 3.61 -22.21
CA PRO A 627 -26.56 2.67 -21.81
C PRO A 627 -26.15 1.24 -22.17
N ALA A 628 -26.38 0.32 -21.24
CA ALA A 628 -26.68 -1.06 -21.54
C ALA A 628 -28.20 -1.18 -21.73
N ASN A 629 -28.62 -1.84 -22.81
CA ASN A 629 -30.03 -2.15 -23.03
C ASN A 629 -30.50 -3.26 -22.07
N ASP A 630 -31.80 -3.24 -21.82
CA ASP A 630 -32.60 -4.27 -21.15
C ASP A 630 -32.37 -4.36 -19.62
N ASP A 631 -33.28 -5.04 -18.90
CA ASP A 631 -33.47 -4.91 -17.44
C ASP A 631 -32.40 -5.57 -16.54
N PHE A 632 -31.20 -5.79 -17.08
CA PHE A 632 -30.08 -6.43 -16.40
C PHE A 632 -29.18 -5.42 -15.67
N GLY A 633 -28.38 -5.91 -14.73
CA GLY A 633 -27.44 -5.06 -14.01
C GLY A 633 -26.37 -4.45 -14.92
N GLY A 634 -26.08 -3.17 -14.72
CA GLY A 634 -24.97 -2.47 -15.36
C GLY A 634 -23.61 -2.96 -14.83
N GLY A 635 -22.63 -3.12 -15.71
CA GLY A 635 -21.26 -3.49 -15.33
C GLY A 635 -20.53 -2.31 -14.67
N GLY A 636 -19.78 -2.58 -13.59
CA GLY A 636 -18.97 -1.56 -12.91
C GLY A 636 -17.79 -1.10 -13.77
N GLY A 637 -17.34 0.15 -13.57
CA GLY A 637 -16.22 0.74 -14.29
C GLY A 637 -14.88 0.06 -14.01
N GLY A 638 -13.94 0.14 -14.96
CA GLY A 638 -12.62 -0.48 -14.88
C GLY A 638 -11.44 0.49 -14.97
N HIS A 639 -10.68 0.62 -13.88
CA HIS A 639 -9.40 1.31 -13.79
C HIS A 639 -8.62 0.75 -12.60
N GLY A 640 -7.31 0.57 -12.75
CA GLY A 640 -6.47 -0.14 -11.77
C GLY A 640 -6.75 -1.63 -11.72
N THR A 641 -7.91 -2.02 -11.19
CA THR A 641 -8.53 -3.35 -11.31
C THR A 641 -9.67 -3.34 -12.34
N ALA A 642 -10.23 -4.52 -12.64
CA ALA A 642 -11.51 -4.60 -13.36
C ALA A 642 -12.66 -4.13 -12.46
N GLY A 643 -13.79 -3.78 -13.08
CA GLY A 643 -15.08 -3.63 -12.40
C GLY A 643 -15.81 -4.97 -12.24
N GLY A 644 -16.81 -5.00 -11.35
CA GLY A 644 -17.72 -6.13 -11.19
C GLY A 644 -18.68 -6.25 -12.38
N LYS A 645 -19.07 -7.49 -12.72
CA LYS A 645 -20.17 -7.74 -13.67
C LYS A 645 -21.50 -7.33 -13.02
N GLY A 646 -22.46 -6.83 -13.80
CA GLY A 646 -23.84 -6.67 -13.33
C GLY A 646 -24.55 -8.01 -13.13
N GLY A 647 -25.60 -8.00 -12.31
CA GLY A 647 -26.49 -9.13 -12.09
C GLY A 647 -27.25 -9.52 -13.35
N ALA A 648 -27.35 -10.83 -13.60
CA ALA A 648 -28.24 -11.36 -14.62
C ALA A 648 -29.70 -11.23 -14.16
N VAL A 649 -30.66 -11.29 -15.10
CA VAL A 649 -32.05 -11.64 -14.76
C VAL A 649 -32.54 -12.77 -15.65
N ARG A 650 -33.62 -13.43 -15.22
CA ARG A 650 -34.14 -14.62 -15.90
C ARG A 650 -35.48 -14.36 -16.56
N TYR A 651 -35.47 -14.27 -17.89
CA TYR A 651 -36.69 -14.20 -18.68
C TYR A 651 -37.15 -15.62 -19.06
N GLU A 652 -38.26 -16.09 -18.48
CA GLU A 652 -38.78 -17.45 -18.62
C GLU A 652 -37.74 -18.54 -18.27
N SER A 653 -37.20 -19.23 -19.28
CA SER A 653 -36.16 -20.24 -19.16
C SER A 653 -34.76 -19.71 -19.51
N THR A 654 -34.68 -18.53 -20.14
CA THR A 654 -33.46 -17.90 -20.63
C THR A 654 -32.86 -17.04 -19.52
N THR A 655 -31.67 -17.40 -19.06
CA THR A 655 -30.84 -16.45 -18.29
C THR A 655 -30.18 -15.52 -19.28
N ILE A 656 -30.31 -14.21 -19.08
CA ILE A 656 -29.61 -13.21 -19.87
C ILE A 656 -28.61 -12.51 -18.95
N ASP A 657 -27.35 -12.50 -19.37
CA ASP A 657 -26.23 -12.07 -18.54
C ASP A 657 -26.21 -10.56 -18.34
N GLY A 658 -26.09 -10.13 -17.07
CA GLY A 658 -25.80 -8.74 -16.73
C GLY A 658 -24.49 -8.26 -17.33
N SER A 659 -24.39 -6.95 -17.54
CA SER A 659 -23.33 -6.36 -18.35
C SER A 659 -21.92 -6.65 -17.80
N PRO A 660 -20.93 -6.92 -18.66
CA PRO A 660 -19.57 -7.20 -18.24
C PRO A 660 -18.97 -5.98 -17.52
N GLY A 661 -18.24 -6.24 -16.43
CA GLY A 661 -17.46 -5.20 -15.76
C GLY A 661 -16.34 -4.68 -16.66
N GLY A 662 -16.04 -3.38 -16.56
CA GLY A 662 -15.00 -2.73 -17.34
C GLY A 662 -13.62 -3.36 -17.08
N PRO A 663 -12.78 -3.52 -18.13
CA PRO A 663 -11.45 -4.10 -17.96
C PRO A 663 -10.52 -3.18 -17.16
N ALA A 664 -9.53 -3.76 -16.49
CA ALA A 664 -8.50 -2.99 -15.79
C ALA A 664 -7.76 -2.05 -16.76
N SER A 665 -7.77 -0.76 -16.45
CA SER A 665 -7.16 0.30 -17.28
C SER A 665 -6.08 1.08 -16.52
N GLY A 666 -5.31 1.88 -17.26
CA GLY A 666 -4.12 2.59 -16.76
C GLY A 666 -2.97 1.65 -16.40
N ASN A 667 -1.76 2.21 -16.25
CA ASN A 667 -0.56 1.48 -15.83
C ASN A 667 -0.02 2.00 -14.50
N GLU A 668 0.82 1.19 -13.83
CA GLU A 668 1.38 1.49 -12.51
C GLU A 668 2.23 2.76 -12.45
N ARG A 669 2.74 3.29 -13.56
CA ARG A 669 3.52 4.55 -13.56
C ARG A 669 2.64 5.79 -13.65
N LEU A 670 1.34 5.65 -13.99
CA LEU A 670 0.45 6.75 -14.36
C LEU A 670 1.04 7.68 -15.43
N VAL A 671 1.63 7.06 -16.47
CA VAL A 671 2.09 7.73 -17.71
C VAL A 671 1.54 6.95 -18.91
N PRO A 672 0.53 7.46 -19.65
CA PRO A 672 -0.24 8.67 -19.40
C PRO A 672 -1.00 8.64 -18.07
N LEU A 673 -1.26 9.82 -17.50
CA LEU A 673 -2.13 10.05 -16.35
C LEU A 673 -3.59 9.84 -16.78
N THR A 674 -4.13 8.65 -16.52
CA THR A 674 -5.48 8.26 -16.93
C THR A 674 -6.46 8.29 -15.75
N PRO A 675 -7.72 8.69 -15.99
CA PRO A 675 -8.77 8.72 -14.97
C PRO A 675 -9.46 7.36 -14.84
N GLY A 676 -10.38 7.27 -13.88
CA GLY A 676 -11.31 6.16 -13.74
C GLY A 676 -12.30 6.11 -14.90
N ALA A 677 -12.74 4.91 -15.25
CA ALA A 677 -13.90 4.72 -16.12
C ALA A 677 -15.20 4.75 -15.31
N PRO A 678 -16.28 5.35 -15.82
CA PRO A 678 -17.62 5.19 -15.25
C PRO A 678 -18.11 3.74 -15.39
N GLY A 679 -19.18 3.41 -14.66
CA GLY A 679 -19.94 2.18 -14.91
C GLY A 679 -20.77 2.24 -16.19
N LEU A 680 -21.47 1.14 -16.48
CA LEU A 680 -22.50 1.06 -17.51
C LEU A 680 -23.88 1.36 -16.91
N ALA A 681 -24.67 2.14 -17.64
CA ALA A 681 -25.98 2.60 -17.21
C ALA A 681 -27.03 1.52 -17.53
N ALA A 682 -27.94 1.20 -16.62
CA ALA A 682 -29.09 0.36 -16.91
C ALA A 682 -30.17 1.18 -17.62
N SER A 683 -30.85 0.58 -18.61
CA SER A 683 -31.91 1.27 -19.35
C SER A 683 -32.99 0.34 -19.89
N ASN A 684 -34.23 0.84 -19.89
CA ASN A 684 -35.38 0.22 -20.56
C ASN A 684 -35.99 1.21 -21.56
N GLU A 685 -37.05 0.82 -22.28
CA GLU A 685 -37.65 1.66 -23.35
C GLU A 685 -38.14 3.05 -22.87
N THR A 686 -38.27 3.27 -21.56
CA THR A 686 -38.85 4.48 -20.97
C THR A 686 -37.92 5.27 -20.05
N SER A 687 -36.79 4.68 -19.62
CA SER A 687 -35.92 5.27 -18.59
C SER A 687 -34.46 4.81 -18.72
N VAL A 688 -33.54 5.68 -18.30
CA VAL A 688 -32.09 5.40 -18.21
C VAL A 688 -31.64 5.89 -16.83
N THR A 689 -31.08 5.00 -16.00
CA THR A 689 -30.53 5.39 -14.69
C THR A 689 -29.04 5.70 -14.84
N PRO A 690 -28.51 6.81 -14.29
CA PRO A 690 -27.10 7.15 -14.46
C PRO A 690 -26.15 6.12 -13.80
N ALA A 691 -25.10 5.72 -14.52
CA ALA A 691 -24.02 4.94 -13.93
C ALA A 691 -23.12 5.79 -13.03
N GLY A 692 -22.37 5.13 -12.16
CA GLY A 692 -21.41 5.81 -11.29
C GLY A 692 -20.27 6.42 -12.08
N GLY A 693 -19.92 7.66 -11.75
CA GLY A 693 -18.91 8.45 -12.44
C GLY A 693 -17.50 7.90 -12.26
N GLY A 694 -16.66 8.03 -13.28
CA GLY A 694 -15.25 7.67 -13.19
C GLY A 694 -14.49 8.65 -12.30
N GLY A 695 -13.64 8.17 -11.40
CA GLY A 695 -12.81 9.00 -10.52
C GLY A 695 -11.76 9.81 -11.29
N GLY A 696 -11.33 10.95 -10.74
CA GLY A 696 -10.49 11.91 -11.45
C GLY A 696 -9.07 11.45 -11.77
N ALA A 697 -8.45 12.11 -12.74
CA ALA A 697 -7.01 12.07 -12.99
C ALA A 697 -6.35 13.30 -12.34
N LEU A 698 -5.51 13.08 -11.33
CA LEU A 698 -4.85 14.13 -10.55
C LEU A 698 -3.34 13.86 -10.41
N GLN A 699 -2.55 14.89 -10.69
CA GLN A 699 -1.11 14.93 -10.44
C GLN A 699 -0.77 16.09 -9.49
N LEU A 700 -0.02 15.80 -8.42
CA LEU A 700 0.51 16.79 -7.49
C LEU A 700 2.03 16.86 -7.66
N VAL A 701 2.55 18.04 -7.94
CA VAL A 701 3.96 18.27 -8.25
C VAL A 701 4.53 19.33 -7.33
N SER A 702 5.54 18.98 -6.53
CA SER A 702 6.27 19.91 -5.66
C SER A 702 7.74 19.96 -6.08
N CYS A 703 8.14 21.06 -6.73
CA CYS A 703 9.53 21.28 -7.14
C CYS A 703 10.46 21.48 -5.92
N GLY A 704 9.94 22.07 -4.84
CA GLY A 704 10.55 22.08 -3.50
C GLY A 704 9.87 21.08 -2.55
N SER A 705 9.61 21.49 -1.32
CA SER A 705 9.11 20.59 -0.26
C SER A 705 7.58 20.40 -0.26
N LEU A 706 7.14 19.15 -0.33
CA LEU A 706 5.77 18.71 -0.06
C LEU A 706 5.60 18.35 1.42
N ARG A 707 4.54 18.86 2.06
CA ARG A 707 4.05 18.39 3.36
C ARG A 707 2.57 18.05 3.27
N MET A 708 2.23 16.82 3.66
CA MET A 708 0.86 16.35 3.84
C MET A 708 0.59 16.11 5.33
N GLY A 709 -0.36 16.85 5.88
CA GLY A 709 -0.67 16.94 7.31
C GLY A 709 -1.61 15.85 7.85
N PRO A 710 -1.86 15.83 9.17
CA PRO A 710 -2.63 14.77 9.83
C PRO A 710 -4.14 14.78 9.49
N SER A 711 -4.62 15.81 8.80
CA SER A 711 -6.00 15.91 8.30
C SER A 711 -6.06 16.00 6.77
N SER A 712 -4.93 15.81 6.07
CA SER A 712 -4.87 16.00 4.62
C SER A 712 -5.54 14.86 3.87
N VAL A 713 -6.45 15.19 2.96
CA VAL A 713 -7.17 14.21 2.13
C VAL A 713 -6.93 14.54 0.67
N VAL A 714 -6.57 13.53 -0.13
CA VAL A 714 -6.62 13.60 -1.60
C VAL A 714 -7.48 12.46 -2.11
N ASN A 715 -8.62 12.78 -2.71
CA ASN A 715 -9.61 11.80 -3.17
C ASN A 715 -9.74 11.84 -4.70
N VAL A 716 -9.62 10.69 -5.36
CA VAL A 716 -9.93 10.48 -6.79
C VAL A 716 -10.84 9.26 -6.98
N SER A 717 -11.66 8.92 -5.99
CA SER A 717 -12.53 7.73 -6.02
C SER A 717 -13.64 7.83 -7.08
N GLY A 718 -14.18 6.67 -7.48
CA GLY A 718 -15.32 6.55 -8.39
C GLY A 718 -16.66 6.62 -7.65
N GLY A 719 -17.71 6.98 -8.37
CA GLY A 719 -19.02 7.27 -7.79
C GLY A 719 -19.96 6.07 -7.76
N GLY A 720 -21.02 6.17 -6.97
CA GLY A 720 -22.08 5.17 -6.86
C GLY A 720 -22.94 5.08 -8.11
N GLY A 721 -23.30 3.85 -8.52
CA GLY A 721 -24.28 3.62 -9.56
C GLY A 721 -25.70 3.84 -9.04
N SER A 722 -26.56 4.48 -9.85
CA SER A 722 -27.98 4.65 -9.50
C SER A 722 -28.68 3.29 -9.40
N GLY A 723 -29.63 3.15 -8.48
CA GLY A 723 -30.52 2.00 -8.47
C GLY A 723 -31.45 1.98 -9.70
N GLY A 724 -31.99 0.81 -10.02
CA GLY A 724 -32.92 0.61 -11.11
C GLY A 724 -34.35 0.98 -10.71
N SER A 725 -35.14 1.50 -11.65
CA SER A 725 -36.50 1.93 -11.33
C SER A 725 -37.49 0.77 -11.12
N TRP A 726 -38.49 0.97 -10.27
CA TRP A 726 -39.62 0.04 -10.09
C TRP A 726 -40.37 -0.24 -11.39
N LEU A 727 -40.42 0.73 -12.30
CA LEU A 727 -41.16 0.61 -13.55
C LEU A 727 -40.52 -0.44 -14.49
N TRP A 728 -41.21 -1.57 -14.67
CA TRP A 728 -40.74 -2.80 -15.35
C TRP A 728 -39.65 -3.61 -14.62
N GLY A 729 -39.26 -3.23 -13.39
CA GLY A 729 -38.26 -3.97 -12.61
C GLY A 729 -36.85 -3.83 -13.20
N GLN A 730 -36.43 -2.60 -13.46
CA GLN A 730 -35.18 -2.29 -14.14
C GLN A 730 -33.96 -2.67 -13.29
N GLY A 731 -32.88 -3.10 -13.94
CA GLY A 731 -31.59 -3.37 -13.30
C GLY A 731 -30.91 -2.14 -12.70
N GLY A 732 -30.07 -2.35 -11.69
CA GLY A 732 -29.24 -1.32 -11.08
C GLY A 732 -28.04 -0.97 -11.96
N SER A 733 -27.66 0.31 -11.99
CA SER A 733 -26.52 0.78 -12.77
C SER A 733 -25.17 0.48 -12.09
N GLY A 734 -24.13 0.27 -12.91
CA GLY A 734 -22.78 -0.06 -12.41
C GLY A 734 -22.10 1.10 -11.69
N GLY A 735 -21.33 0.79 -10.65
CA GLY A 735 -20.50 1.75 -9.92
C GLY A 735 -19.27 2.18 -10.71
N GLY A 736 -18.84 3.43 -10.53
CA GLY A 736 -17.66 3.99 -11.20
C GLY A 736 -16.35 3.55 -10.56
N SER A 737 -15.31 3.37 -11.38
CA SER A 737 -13.96 3.05 -10.88
C SER A 737 -13.22 4.28 -10.36
N GLY A 738 -12.37 4.08 -9.36
CA GLY A 738 -11.44 5.10 -8.88
C GLY A 738 -10.39 5.46 -9.93
N GLY A 739 -9.85 6.67 -9.85
CA GLY A 739 -8.96 7.22 -10.87
C GLY A 739 -7.47 7.09 -10.59
N GLY A 740 -6.69 7.97 -11.23
CA GLY A 740 -5.23 7.98 -11.19
C GLY A 740 -4.71 9.16 -10.38
N LEU A 741 -4.05 8.88 -9.25
CA LEU A 741 -3.39 9.86 -8.39
C LEU A 741 -1.86 9.69 -8.43
N LEU A 742 -1.17 10.66 -9.01
CA LEU A 742 0.29 10.72 -9.07
C LEU A 742 0.81 11.86 -8.18
N VAL A 743 1.73 11.57 -7.26
CA VAL A 743 2.39 12.58 -6.39
C VAL A 743 3.89 12.55 -6.67
N GLU A 744 4.49 13.71 -6.97
CA GLU A 744 5.89 13.84 -7.34
C GLU A 744 6.57 14.97 -6.57
N ALA A 745 7.61 14.65 -5.79
CA ALA A 745 8.33 15.63 -4.96
C ALA A 745 9.78 15.22 -4.69
N LEU A 746 10.67 16.21 -4.55
CA LEU A 746 12.05 15.98 -4.11
C LEU A 746 12.13 15.74 -2.60
N GLU A 747 11.43 16.55 -1.81
CA GLU A 747 11.31 16.37 -0.36
C GLU A 747 9.83 16.21 -0.03
N ALA A 748 9.46 15.13 0.66
CA ALA A 748 8.07 14.84 1.00
C ALA A 748 7.93 14.39 2.46
N ALA A 749 7.15 15.13 3.23
CA ALA A 749 6.81 14.82 4.62
C ALA A 749 5.32 14.44 4.72
N PHE A 750 5.05 13.14 4.84
CA PHE A 750 3.70 12.61 5.06
C PHE A 750 3.47 12.37 6.56
N VAL A 751 2.54 13.10 7.16
CA VAL A 751 2.20 12.99 8.59
C VAL A 751 1.11 11.94 8.79
N ALA A 752 1.22 11.13 9.84
CA ALA A 752 0.21 10.14 10.21
C ALA A 752 -1.17 10.80 10.38
N GLY A 753 -2.18 10.22 9.74
CA GLY A 753 -3.53 10.79 9.61
C GLY A 753 -3.86 11.26 8.18
N ALA A 754 -2.86 11.54 7.35
CA ALA A 754 -3.06 11.80 5.93
C ALA A 754 -3.74 10.60 5.21
N ALA A 755 -4.56 10.90 4.20
CA ALA A 755 -5.25 9.90 3.39
C ALA A 755 -5.18 10.20 1.88
N LEU A 756 -4.81 9.19 1.09
CA LEU A 756 -4.89 9.18 -0.37
C LEU A 756 -5.90 8.08 -0.77
N SER A 757 -6.89 8.42 -1.60
CA SER A 757 -7.91 7.46 -2.04
C SER A 757 -8.16 7.47 -3.54
N ALA A 758 -8.31 6.28 -4.10
CA ALA A 758 -8.74 5.99 -5.47
C ALA A 758 -9.65 4.74 -5.49
N ASN A 759 -10.60 4.66 -4.55
CA ASN A 759 -11.53 3.54 -4.43
C ASN A 759 -12.59 3.54 -5.54
N GLY A 760 -13.20 2.38 -5.81
CA GLY A 760 -14.42 2.30 -6.64
C GLY A 760 -15.69 2.52 -5.83
N GLY A 761 -16.75 3.02 -6.49
CA GLY A 761 -18.10 3.12 -5.92
C GLY A 761 -18.88 1.81 -6.05
N GLY A 762 -19.93 1.64 -5.25
CA GLY A 762 -20.86 0.51 -5.36
C GLY A 762 -21.79 0.63 -6.57
N GLY A 763 -22.30 -0.49 -7.08
CA GLY A 763 -23.42 -0.48 -8.02
C GLY A 763 -24.77 -0.27 -7.32
N GLY A 764 -25.79 0.19 -8.04
CA GLY A 764 -27.15 0.30 -7.50
C GLY A 764 -27.86 -1.05 -7.39
N GLY A 765 -28.89 -1.13 -6.55
CA GLY A 765 -29.81 -2.28 -6.52
C GLY A 765 -30.76 -2.30 -7.71
N GLY A 766 -31.33 -3.46 -8.03
CA GLY A 766 -32.43 -3.60 -8.98
C GLY A 766 -33.76 -3.11 -8.39
N GLY A 767 -34.61 -2.55 -9.26
CA GLY A 767 -35.99 -2.16 -8.92
C GLY A 767 -36.99 -3.32 -9.01
N TYR A 768 -38.17 -3.12 -8.42
CA TYR A 768 -39.22 -4.14 -8.29
C TYR A 768 -40.57 -3.67 -8.89
N ASP A 769 -41.13 -4.44 -9.84
CA ASP A 769 -42.45 -4.18 -10.44
C ASP A 769 -43.53 -5.10 -9.84
N ARG A 770 -44.49 -4.50 -9.14
CA ARG A 770 -45.55 -5.24 -8.42
C ARG A 770 -46.69 -5.71 -9.31
N ASP A 771 -47.05 -4.95 -10.34
CA ASP A 771 -48.20 -5.26 -11.19
C ASP A 771 -48.00 -6.58 -11.97
N SER A 772 -46.75 -7.01 -12.10
CA SER A 772 -46.34 -8.32 -12.59
C SER A 772 -46.60 -9.50 -11.64
N ILE A 773 -46.69 -9.29 -10.32
CA ILE A 773 -46.60 -10.38 -9.31
C ILE A 773 -47.68 -10.33 -8.20
N GLY A 774 -48.28 -9.18 -7.92
CA GLY A 774 -49.42 -9.05 -6.99
C GLY A 774 -49.06 -8.96 -5.50
N GLY A 775 -47.86 -8.44 -5.18
CA GLY A 775 -47.44 -8.09 -3.81
C GLY A 775 -48.03 -6.77 -3.30
N SER A 776 -47.33 -6.08 -2.39
CA SER A 776 -47.75 -4.78 -1.83
C SER A 776 -46.59 -3.81 -1.57
N GLY A 777 -46.03 -3.27 -2.65
CA GLY A 777 -45.00 -2.21 -2.69
C GLY A 777 -44.53 -2.05 -4.14
N ASP A 778 -44.35 -0.81 -4.62
CA ASP A 778 -43.65 -0.49 -5.89
C ASP A 778 -42.46 0.38 -5.48
N GLU A 779 -41.24 -0.15 -5.58
CA GLU A 779 -40.07 0.43 -4.90
C GLU A 779 -38.84 0.37 -5.83
N ASP A 780 -38.21 1.54 -6.05
CA ASP A 780 -36.96 1.67 -6.80
C ASP A 780 -35.81 1.00 -6.01
N GLY A 781 -34.79 0.49 -6.70
CA GLY A 781 -33.56 0.05 -6.04
C GLY A 781 -32.79 1.23 -5.45
N GLU A 782 -32.09 1.03 -4.35
CA GLU A 782 -31.24 2.07 -3.75
C GLU A 782 -29.97 2.30 -4.59
N PRO A 783 -29.40 3.52 -4.63
CA PRO A 783 -28.11 3.77 -5.27
C PRO A 783 -26.97 3.14 -4.47
N GLY A 784 -25.91 2.72 -5.17
CA GLY A 784 -24.65 2.35 -4.54
C GLY A 784 -23.96 3.57 -3.91
N ALA A 785 -23.11 3.34 -2.91
CA ALA A 785 -22.35 4.41 -2.28
C ALA A 785 -21.16 4.85 -3.15
N ASP A 786 -20.78 6.14 -3.06
CA ASP A 786 -19.53 6.65 -3.61
C ASP A 786 -18.30 6.01 -2.93
N GLY A 787 -17.20 5.88 -3.68
CA GLY A 787 -15.91 5.48 -3.13
C GLY A 787 -15.38 6.51 -2.13
N SER A 788 -15.13 6.07 -0.89
CA SER A 788 -14.71 6.95 0.21
C SER A 788 -13.18 6.95 0.42
N THR A 789 -12.70 7.64 1.46
CA THR A 789 -11.31 7.54 1.93
C THR A 789 -11.02 6.34 2.85
N SER A 790 -12.04 5.54 3.16
CA SER A 790 -11.91 4.32 3.97
C SER A 790 -11.31 3.17 3.15
N PRO A 791 -10.51 2.26 3.74
CA PRO A 791 -10.16 0.98 3.10
C PRO A 791 -11.34 0.00 3.02
N GLN A 792 -12.50 0.33 3.61
CA GLN A 792 -13.74 -0.42 3.46
C GLN A 792 -14.35 -0.19 2.07
N ALA A 793 -14.77 -1.28 1.42
CA ALA A 793 -15.51 -1.25 0.17
C ALA A 793 -16.77 -0.38 0.26
N ALA A 794 -17.02 0.45 -0.76
CA ALA A 794 -18.27 1.18 -0.87
C ALA A 794 -19.42 0.18 -1.10
N PRO A 795 -20.44 0.10 -0.22
CA PRO A 795 -21.54 -0.84 -0.42
C PRO A 795 -22.30 -0.53 -1.71
N GLY A 796 -22.77 -1.57 -2.40
CA GLY A 796 -23.81 -1.40 -3.41
C GLY A 796 -25.18 -1.24 -2.74
N GLY A 797 -26.15 -0.74 -3.52
CA GLY A 797 -27.51 -0.50 -3.02
C GLY A 797 -28.29 -1.79 -2.73
N ASP A 798 -29.17 -1.72 -1.73
CA ASP A 798 -30.22 -2.72 -1.52
C ASP A 798 -31.21 -2.73 -2.72
N SER A 799 -31.85 -3.87 -2.98
CA SER A 799 -32.94 -3.95 -3.96
C SER A 799 -34.23 -3.34 -3.41
N GLY A 800 -35.16 -2.97 -4.30
CA GLY A 800 -36.40 -2.29 -3.90
C GLY A 800 -37.40 -3.15 -3.11
N GLY A 801 -37.33 -4.48 -3.18
CA GLY A 801 -38.33 -5.38 -2.59
C GLY A 801 -37.86 -6.18 -1.38
N PHE A 802 -38.84 -6.80 -0.71
CA PHE A 802 -38.65 -7.58 0.52
C PHE A 802 -38.19 -9.02 0.28
N SER A 803 -37.77 -9.39 -0.93
CA SER A 803 -37.47 -10.76 -1.32
C SER A 803 -35.96 -11.05 -1.44
N SER A 804 -35.59 -12.32 -1.26
CA SER A 804 -34.23 -12.83 -1.58
C SER A 804 -33.99 -13.06 -3.08
N ASP A 805 -34.97 -12.73 -3.91
CA ASP A 805 -35.06 -13.08 -5.33
C ASP A 805 -34.62 -11.91 -6.26
N GLU A 806 -34.04 -10.86 -5.70
CA GLU A 806 -33.75 -9.57 -6.37
C GLU A 806 -32.26 -9.21 -6.33
N GLY A 807 -31.79 -8.41 -7.29
CA GLY A 807 -30.38 -8.08 -7.41
C GLY A 807 -29.91 -6.91 -6.57
N ARG A 808 -29.23 -7.17 -5.44
CA ARG A 808 -28.42 -6.17 -4.71
C ARG A 808 -27.23 -5.70 -5.54
N GLY A 809 -26.84 -4.43 -5.36
CA GLY A 809 -25.66 -3.86 -5.97
C GLY A 809 -24.35 -4.46 -5.43
N GLY A 810 -23.39 -4.68 -6.32
CA GLY A 810 -22.04 -5.14 -5.96
C GLY A 810 -21.21 -4.02 -5.35
N SER A 811 -20.47 -4.31 -4.28
CA SER A 811 -19.62 -3.33 -3.60
C SER A 811 -18.41 -2.92 -4.43
N GLY A 812 -18.06 -1.63 -4.39
CA GLY A 812 -16.87 -1.07 -5.05
C GLY A 812 -15.56 -1.54 -4.40
N ALA A 813 -14.51 -1.62 -5.20
CA ALA A 813 -13.21 -2.09 -4.76
C ALA A 813 -12.51 -1.06 -3.83
N ALA A 814 -11.94 -1.53 -2.72
CA ALA A 814 -11.20 -0.69 -1.76
C ALA A 814 -10.16 -1.49 -0.98
N GLY A 815 -9.04 -0.86 -0.62
CA GLY A 815 -7.92 -1.50 0.05
C GLY A 815 -7.36 -2.66 -0.77
N LEU A 816 -7.50 -3.89 -0.26
CA LEU A 816 -7.19 -5.14 -0.97
C LEU A 816 -8.45 -5.89 -1.46
N SER A 817 -9.64 -5.35 -1.20
CA SER A 817 -10.93 -5.96 -1.57
C SER A 817 -11.22 -5.68 -3.04
N PRO A 818 -11.37 -6.71 -3.90
CA PRO A 818 -11.78 -6.51 -5.28
C PRO A 818 -13.24 -6.06 -5.38
N SER A 819 -13.58 -5.46 -6.52
CA SER A 819 -14.95 -5.13 -6.91
C SER A 819 -15.80 -6.39 -6.93
N GLN A 820 -17.02 -6.30 -6.38
CA GLN A 820 -17.95 -7.42 -6.39
C GLN A 820 -18.93 -7.30 -7.57
N PRO A 821 -19.37 -8.42 -8.15
CA PRO A 821 -20.49 -8.39 -9.09
C PRO A 821 -21.78 -7.99 -8.37
N GLY A 822 -22.74 -7.46 -9.13
CA GLY A 822 -24.11 -7.32 -8.64
C GLY A 822 -24.79 -8.68 -8.55
N GLU A 823 -25.71 -8.82 -7.60
CA GLU A 823 -26.53 -10.02 -7.46
C GLU A 823 -27.60 -10.08 -8.57
N SER A 824 -28.00 -11.30 -8.95
CA SER A 824 -28.92 -11.53 -10.06
C SER A 824 -30.38 -11.59 -9.59
N GLY A 825 -31.30 -11.03 -10.38
CA GLY A 825 -32.75 -11.19 -10.18
C GLY A 825 -33.22 -12.59 -10.58
N TRP A 826 -33.73 -13.36 -9.61
CA TRP A 826 -34.13 -14.76 -9.76
C TRP A 826 -35.52 -15.02 -9.20
N GLY A 827 -36.57 -14.78 -9.98
CA GLY A 827 -37.93 -15.18 -9.58
C GLY A 827 -38.04 -16.68 -9.33
N THR A 828 -38.32 -17.07 -8.09
CA THR A 828 -38.52 -18.49 -7.69
C THR A 828 -39.75 -19.16 -8.33
N TRP A 829 -40.64 -18.37 -8.95
CA TRP A 829 -41.86 -18.84 -9.58
C TRP A 829 -41.80 -18.67 -11.10
N GLY A 830 -41.97 -19.77 -11.85
CA GLY A 830 -41.98 -19.77 -13.31
C GLY A 830 -43.22 -19.12 -13.93
N ARG A 831 -43.43 -17.82 -13.70
CA ARG A 831 -44.40 -16.96 -14.40
C ARG A 831 -43.67 -16.07 -15.41
N THR A 832 -44.40 -15.64 -16.42
CA THR A 832 -43.88 -15.06 -17.67
C THR A 832 -43.83 -13.52 -17.63
N TYR A 833 -43.23 -12.92 -16.60
CA TYR A 833 -43.22 -11.45 -16.42
C TYR A 833 -41.87 -10.90 -15.89
N PRO A 834 -41.46 -9.67 -16.27
CA PRO A 834 -40.06 -9.22 -16.20
C PRO A 834 -39.62 -8.55 -14.88
N GLY A 835 -40.53 -8.32 -13.93
CA GLY A 835 -40.40 -7.34 -12.84
C GLY A 835 -39.34 -7.51 -11.73
N LEU A 836 -38.16 -8.08 -12.00
CA LEU A 836 -37.09 -8.32 -11.02
C LEU A 836 -35.71 -7.90 -11.58
N GLY A 837 -35.26 -6.69 -11.22
CA GLY A 837 -34.00 -6.14 -11.71
C GLY A 837 -32.75 -6.83 -11.16
N GLY A 838 -31.70 -6.91 -11.99
CA GLY A 838 -30.36 -7.37 -11.60
C GLY A 838 -29.52 -6.20 -11.06
N GLY A 839 -28.73 -6.42 -10.01
CA GLY A 839 -27.96 -5.36 -9.36
C GLY A 839 -26.77 -4.89 -10.19
N GLY A 840 -26.38 -3.62 -10.06
CA GLY A 840 -25.19 -3.08 -10.73
C GLY A 840 -23.89 -3.67 -10.14
N GLY A 841 -22.88 -3.90 -10.98
CA GLY A 841 -21.55 -4.30 -10.52
C GLY A 841 -20.76 -3.16 -9.90
N GLY A 842 -19.94 -3.44 -8.88
CA GLY A 842 -19.12 -2.44 -8.20
C GLY A 842 -17.93 -1.96 -9.06
N GLY A 843 -17.53 -0.70 -8.91
CA GLY A 843 -16.41 -0.12 -9.64
C GLY A 843 -15.04 -0.64 -9.19
N GLY A 844 -14.09 -0.71 -10.14
CA GLY A 844 -12.69 -1.09 -9.87
C GLY A 844 -11.91 -0.07 -9.04
N ALA A 845 -10.86 -0.52 -8.37
CA ALA A 845 -9.98 0.31 -7.54
C ALA A 845 -8.83 0.84 -8.39
N GLY A 846 -8.65 2.16 -8.37
CA GLY A 846 -7.75 2.87 -9.26
C GLY A 846 -6.27 2.74 -8.92
N ARG A 847 -5.49 3.81 -9.11
CA ARG A 847 -4.03 3.77 -8.93
C ARG A 847 -3.52 4.99 -8.18
N ILE A 848 -2.69 4.74 -7.17
CA ILE A 848 -1.96 5.78 -6.42
C ILE A 848 -0.46 5.54 -6.61
N ARG A 849 0.29 6.58 -6.99
CA ARG A 849 1.73 6.50 -7.30
C ARG A 849 2.51 7.63 -6.64
N LEU A 850 3.56 7.32 -5.88
CA LEU A 850 4.43 8.33 -5.23
C LEU A 850 5.85 8.30 -5.82
N ASN A 851 6.21 9.29 -6.63
CA ASN A 851 7.57 9.49 -7.14
C ASN A 851 8.34 10.38 -6.16
N LEU A 852 9.28 9.79 -5.44
CA LEU A 852 10.03 10.44 -4.36
C LEU A 852 11.54 10.28 -4.58
N SER A 853 12.35 11.19 -4.02
CA SER A 853 13.82 11.05 -4.00
C SER A 853 14.27 9.81 -3.20
N ASN A 854 13.66 9.60 -2.04
CA ASN A 854 13.78 8.40 -1.22
C ASN A 854 12.49 7.56 -1.36
N PRO A 855 12.49 6.50 -2.21
CA PRO A 855 11.28 5.77 -2.59
C PRO A 855 10.82 4.77 -1.51
N THR A 856 10.44 5.29 -0.35
CA THR A 856 9.84 4.52 0.76
C THR A 856 8.34 4.79 0.87
N LEU A 857 7.57 3.76 1.24
CA LEU A 857 6.13 3.89 1.46
C LEU A 857 5.85 4.66 2.77
N PRO A 858 5.13 5.80 2.74
CA PRO A 858 4.76 6.51 3.95
C PRO A 858 3.71 5.74 4.75
N SER A 859 3.79 5.80 6.09
CA SER A 859 2.84 5.16 7.01
C SER A 859 1.54 5.97 7.17
N ILE A 860 0.78 6.08 6.07
CA ILE A 860 -0.47 6.83 5.95
C ILE A 860 -1.57 5.99 5.28
N THR A 861 -2.81 6.47 5.29
CA THR A 861 -3.91 5.76 4.62
C THR A 861 -3.76 5.88 3.10
N MET A 862 -3.62 4.75 2.41
CA MET A 862 -3.57 4.66 0.95
C MET A 862 -4.50 3.52 0.52
N THR A 863 -5.58 3.86 -0.19
CA THR A 863 -6.60 2.90 -0.60
C THR A 863 -7.02 3.12 -2.06
N PRO A 864 -6.77 2.17 -2.99
CA PRO A 864 -5.93 0.98 -2.85
C PRO A 864 -4.46 1.32 -2.50
N PRO A 865 -3.64 0.34 -2.09
CA PRO A 865 -2.22 0.55 -1.78
C PRO A 865 -1.45 1.22 -2.93
N ALA A 866 -0.64 2.22 -2.59
CA ALA A 866 0.14 2.97 -3.55
C ALA A 866 1.41 2.22 -4.01
N THR A 867 1.85 2.48 -5.23
CA THR A 867 3.18 2.09 -5.72
C THR A 867 4.19 3.24 -5.54
N VAL A 868 5.45 2.89 -5.23
CA VAL A 868 6.51 3.86 -4.92
C VAL A 868 7.75 3.54 -5.75
N GLY A 869 8.56 4.57 -6.04
CA GLY A 869 9.73 4.48 -6.91
C GLY A 869 10.37 5.85 -7.11
N PRO A 870 11.58 5.90 -7.70
CA PRO A 870 12.37 7.12 -7.78
C PRO A 870 11.70 8.17 -8.66
N VAL A 871 11.89 9.44 -8.31
CA VAL A 871 11.54 10.58 -9.16
C VAL A 871 12.68 10.92 -10.14
N ALA A 872 12.33 11.40 -11.34
CA ALA A 872 13.30 11.82 -12.34
C ALA A 872 13.79 13.26 -12.06
N VAL A 873 15.04 13.56 -12.44
CA VAL A 873 15.67 14.88 -12.24
C VAL A 873 16.56 15.26 -13.44
N HIS A 874 16.88 16.56 -13.60
CA HIS A 874 17.68 17.12 -14.71
C HIS A 874 18.44 18.41 -14.34
#